data_AF-A0A8J5I1S3-F1
#
_entry.id   AF-A0A8J5I1S3-F1
#
_cell.length_a   1.000
_cell.length_b   1.000
_cell.length_c   1.000
_cell.angle_alpha   90.00
_cell.angle_beta   90.00
_cell.angle_gamma   90.00
#
_symmetry.space_group_name_H-M   'P 1'
#
loop_
_entity.id
_entity.type
_entity.pdbx_description
1 polymer ?
#
loop_
_entity_poly.entity_id
_entity_poly.type
_entity_poly.pdbx_seq_one_letter_code
_entity_poly.pdbx_strand_id
1 'polypeptide(L)'
;MINANGSNAGEAERSLPPRPTNPMVTPLLTDLYQFTMAYAYWKAGKHRDQAVFDLYFRKNPFGGEYTVFAGLEECIRLLANFKLEDYEIAFLRSAMPTCELKTAAFYVLNRLPYLDGFFDYLKEIDCAEVEVYAISEGSVVFPKIPLMRIEGPVAVVQLLETPFLNLVNYSSLVTTNAARHRFVSGKSKTLLEFGLRRAQGLDEIIDKSLVTHDGSRTCHDFVSLVRSWLSKIQLANSLHGAFGETNQSELAAFTSYALAFPNSFLALVDTYNVMKSGLPNFCAVALALGDLGYKAIGIRLDSGDLAYLSIEARKLFCAIEMEFGLPGFGKMNIAASNDLNEETIDALNKQCAVISEEILPFHLQGHEIDAFGIGTYLVTCYAQAALGCVFKLVEINNQPRIKLSEDVTKASIPCKKRCYRLYGREGYPLVDIMTRDDEQPPKVGERILCRHPFNESKRAYVVPQCVEELLKCYWPGNSVKPRAELLSLKQNRERCLLHLEQMRPDHMRRLNPTPYKVSVSANLYDFIHFLWLNEAPVDFSGSDPSEHSIAEMHAKTDSEVTSSLALSSPPRSPRRPVYYVQSPSRDSHDGEKTATSFHSTPALSPTASPPRHSHSSIGPHSRDSSSSRFSGSIKPGARGRKIAATGSDVADEKGATRGGRIGKRKECATIEEEGLLEDEEEERGLPRRCYYLAFVLGFAVLFSFFALILWGASRSQKPRVTMKSITFDNFIIQAGTDASLVPTDMSTLNSTVSFSFRNTGSFFGVHVSSTSLQLDYTQLTLATGDMKNFYQSRKSQRNVVAVVEGRKVPLYGGGPILTGTSGRPNGPNPIPLSLSFVIKARAYVLGQLVKPRFHVGVYCQVTMDPAKLGSPISLKNSCQYD
;
A
#
# COMPACT_ATOMS: atom_id res chain seq x y z
N MET A 1 61.27 -37.98 2.23
CA MET A 1 61.40 -37.10 3.40
C MET A 1 60.41 -35.95 3.25
N ILE A 2 59.86 -35.42 4.36
CA ILE A 2 59.64 -33.98 4.66
C ILE A 2 58.98 -33.14 3.53
N ASN A 3 57.80 -32.51 3.69
CA ASN A 3 57.00 -32.27 4.90
C ASN A 3 55.51 -32.06 4.58
N ALA A 4 54.66 -32.10 5.60
CA ALA A 4 53.27 -31.63 5.54
C ALA A 4 53.17 -30.12 5.83
N ASN A 5 52.10 -29.45 5.36
CA ASN A 5 51.60 -28.21 5.98
C ASN A 5 50.20 -27.79 5.46
N GLY A 6 49.42 -27.13 6.34
CA GLY A 6 48.43 -26.12 5.94
C GLY A 6 47.09 -26.58 5.34
N SER A 7 46.20 -27.17 6.14
CA SER A 7 44.78 -27.29 5.80
C SER A 7 44.04 -25.96 5.95
N ASN A 8 44.18 -25.05 4.97
CA ASN A 8 43.35 -23.84 4.88
C ASN A 8 41.92 -24.19 4.43
N ALA A 9 41.14 -24.73 5.35
CA ALA A 9 39.67 -24.68 5.25
C ALA A 9 39.25 -23.22 5.42
N GLY A 10 39.15 -22.49 4.31
CA GLY A 10 38.84 -21.07 4.33
C GLY A 10 37.49 -20.81 4.98
N GLU A 11 37.49 -20.03 6.06
CA GLU A 11 36.27 -19.45 6.61
C GLU A 11 35.66 -18.52 5.57
N ALA A 12 34.65 -19.02 4.84
CA ALA A 12 33.88 -18.22 3.92
C ALA A 12 33.10 -17.18 4.72
N GLU A 13 33.68 -15.99 4.84
CA GLU A 13 33.13 -14.82 5.52
C GLU A 13 31.69 -14.60 5.05
N ARG A 14 30.72 -14.90 5.92
CA ARG A 14 29.31 -15.03 5.56
C ARG A 14 28.71 -13.64 5.29
N SER A 15 28.90 -13.14 4.07
CA SER A 15 28.21 -11.95 3.57
C SER A 15 26.72 -12.07 3.85
N LEU A 16 26.16 -11.10 4.59
CA LEU A 16 24.73 -11.04 4.83
C LEU A 16 23.97 -11.01 3.49
N PRO A 17 22.84 -11.74 3.38
CA PRO A 17 21.97 -11.61 2.21
C PRO A 17 21.64 -10.14 1.90
N PRO A 18 21.58 -9.76 0.62
CA PRO A 18 21.25 -8.39 0.23
C PRO A 18 19.88 -7.99 0.79
N ARG A 19 19.65 -6.68 0.89
CA ARG A 19 18.32 -6.12 1.24
C ARG A 19 17.24 -6.67 0.30
N PRO A 20 15.96 -6.71 0.75
CA PRO A 20 14.82 -6.99 -0.12
C PRO A 20 14.86 -6.19 -1.42
N THR A 21 14.43 -6.78 -2.53
CA THR A 21 14.51 -6.11 -3.85
C THR A 21 13.54 -4.94 -3.95
N ASN A 22 12.33 -5.10 -3.38
CA ASN A 22 11.36 -4.03 -3.26
C ASN A 22 11.61 -3.22 -1.97
N PRO A 23 11.90 -1.90 -2.04
CA PRO A 23 12.23 -1.09 -0.86
C PRO A 23 11.05 -0.89 0.12
N MET A 24 9.82 -1.25 -0.24
CA MET A 24 8.66 -1.24 0.67
C MET A 24 8.65 -2.44 1.62
N VAL A 25 9.46 -3.48 1.36
CA VAL A 25 9.55 -4.70 2.18
C VAL A 25 10.42 -4.41 3.41
N THR A 26 9.79 -3.82 4.42
CA THR A 26 10.39 -3.36 5.69
C THR A 26 9.73 -4.07 6.88
N PRO A 27 10.28 -3.97 8.11
CA PRO A 27 9.58 -4.40 9.32
C PRO A 27 8.24 -3.67 9.57
N LEU A 28 8.00 -2.53 8.91
CA LEU A 28 6.71 -1.83 8.91
C LEU A 28 5.71 -2.33 7.86
N LEU A 29 6.06 -3.33 7.03
CA LEU A 29 5.09 -4.05 6.15
C LEU A 29 4.21 -5.01 6.98
N THR A 30 3.53 -4.47 7.99
CA THR A 30 2.82 -5.23 9.01
C THR A 30 1.68 -4.41 9.62
N ASP A 31 0.65 -5.07 10.14
CA ASP A 31 -0.51 -4.40 10.72
C ASP A 31 -0.21 -3.85 12.12
N LEU A 32 -0.81 -2.70 12.49
CA LEU A 32 -0.65 -2.10 13.82
C LEU A 32 -1.02 -3.08 14.97
N TYR A 33 -1.96 -4.00 14.73
CA TYR A 33 -2.33 -4.99 15.74
C TYR A 33 -1.17 -5.94 16.08
N GLN A 34 -0.25 -6.22 15.15
CA GLN A 34 0.92 -7.08 15.38
C GLN A 34 1.85 -6.47 16.44
N PHE A 35 2.11 -5.16 16.38
CA PHE A 35 2.86 -4.45 17.42
C PHE A 35 2.13 -4.41 18.76
N THR A 36 0.80 -4.28 18.78
CA THR A 36 0.04 -4.32 20.05
C THR A 36 0.00 -5.72 20.68
N MET A 37 0.01 -6.79 19.87
CA MET A 37 0.18 -8.16 20.37
C MET A 37 1.60 -8.40 20.88
N ALA A 38 2.64 -7.91 20.18
CA ALA A 38 4.01 -7.94 20.66
C ALA A 38 4.18 -7.19 22.00
N TYR A 39 3.55 -6.02 22.16
CA TYR A 39 3.48 -5.30 23.44
C TYR A 39 2.75 -6.11 24.52
N ALA A 40 1.65 -6.79 24.18
CA ALA A 40 0.93 -7.64 25.14
C ALA A 40 1.79 -8.83 25.62
N TYR A 41 2.53 -9.49 24.72
CA TYR A 41 3.51 -10.52 25.11
C TYR A 41 4.66 -9.93 25.93
N TRP A 42 5.19 -8.76 25.56
CA TRP A 42 6.28 -8.09 26.28
C TRP A 42 5.85 -7.74 27.72
N LYS A 43 4.71 -7.07 27.87
CA LYS A 43 4.10 -6.67 29.15
C LYS A 43 3.71 -7.86 30.04
N ALA A 44 3.40 -9.01 29.44
CA ALA A 44 3.15 -10.26 30.16
C ALA A 44 4.41 -11.03 30.57
N GLY A 45 5.61 -10.56 30.19
CA GLY A 45 6.88 -11.28 30.40
C GLY A 45 7.11 -12.47 29.44
N LYS A 46 6.30 -12.57 28.39
CA LYS A 46 6.16 -13.74 27.49
C LYS A 46 6.80 -13.59 26.12
N HIS A 47 7.33 -12.42 25.79
CA HIS A 47 7.87 -12.12 24.45
C HIS A 47 8.98 -13.08 23.97
N ARG A 48 9.65 -13.77 24.90
CA ARG A 48 10.69 -14.79 24.65
C ARG A 48 10.20 -16.25 24.76
N ASP A 49 8.91 -16.50 24.97
CA ASP A 49 8.35 -17.85 24.88
C ASP A 49 8.59 -18.39 23.48
N GLN A 50 9.09 -19.63 23.37
CA GLN A 50 9.50 -20.23 22.10
C GLN A 50 8.28 -20.81 21.38
N ALA A 51 7.99 -20.32 20.18
CA ALA A 51 6.79 -20.63 19.43
C ALA A 51 7.10 -21.21 18.06
N VAL A 52 6.20 -22.08 17.57
CA VAL A 52 6.24 -22.67 16.23
C VAL A 52 4.98 -22.27 15.47
N PHE A 53 5.18 -21.66 14.31
CA PHE A 53 4.12 -21.28 13.38
C PHE A 53 4.32 -21.96 12.02
N ASP A 54 3.27 -22.57 11.47
CA ASP A 54 3.25 -23.05 10.09
C ASP A 54 2.52 -22.04 9.18
N LEU A 55 3.09 -21.74 8.01
CA LEU A 55 2.47 -20.97 6.93
C LEU A 55 1.97 -21.94 5.85
N TYR A 56 0.66 -22.01 5.61
CA TYR A 56 0.03 -22.91 4.63
C TYR A 56 -1.20 -22.26 3.99
N PHE A 57 -1.72 -22.82 2.88
CA PHE A 57 -2.93 -22.32 2.20
C PHE A 57 -4.09 -23.34 2.24
N ARG A 58 -5.33 -22.88 2.01
CA ARG A 58 -6.56 -23.67 2.27
C ARG A 58 -7.21 -24.34 1.05
N LYS A 59 -7.17 -23.70 -0.12
CA LYS A 59 -7.73 -24.19 -1.40
C LYS A 59 -6.74 -23.82 -2.51
N ASN A 60 -6.53 -24.68 -3.52
CA ASN A 60 -5.75 -24.31 -4.70
C ASN A 60 -6.43 -23.17 -5.48
N PRO A 61 -5.67 -22.29 -6.16
CA PRO A 61 -6.24 -21.13 -6.84
C PRO A 61 -6.79 -21.47 -8.23
N PHE A 62 -7.64 -20.59 -8.76
CA PHE A 62 -8.15 -20.63 -10.15
C PHE A 62 -8.91 -21.92 -10.51
N GLY A 63 -9.46 -22.64 -9.52
CA GLY A 63 -10.10 -23.94 -9.71
C GLY A 63 -9.17 -25.06 -10.21
N GLY A 64 -7.85 -24.82 -10.20
CA GLY A 64 -6.85 -25.87 -10.42
C GLY A 64 -6.60 -26.68 -9.15
N GLU A 65 -5.75 -27.70 -9.23
CA GLU A 65 -5.40 -28.55 -8.09
C GLU A 65 -3.91 -28.59 -7.76
N TYR A 66 -3.17 -27.60 -8.24
CA TYR A 66 -1.78 -27.35 -7.86
C TYR A 66 -1.54 -25.86 -7.59
N THR A 67 -0.54 -25.60 -6.76
CA THR A 67 0.05 -24.27 -6.55
C THR A 67 1.57 -24.41 -6.73
N VAL A 68 2.24 -23.38 -7.24
CA VAL A 68 3.72 -23.31 -7.28
C VAL A 68 4.18 -22.38 -6.17
N PHE A 69 5.06 -22.85 -5.28
CA PHE A 69 5.59 -22.06 -4.17
C PHE A 69 6.64 -21.05 -4.64
N ALA A 70 6.45 -19.78 -4.31
CA ALA A 70 7.39 -18.69 -4.59
C ALA A 70 7.33 -17.58 -3.53
N GLY A 71 8.36 -16.73 -3.51
CA GLY A 71 8.55 -15.62 -2.57
C GLY A 71 9.44 -15.94 -1.36
N LEU A 72 10.11 -17.09 -1.34
CA LEU A 72 11.00 -17.48 -0.23
C LEU A 72 12.23 -16.58 -0.18
N GLU A 73 12.82 -16.25 -1.33
CA GLU A 73 14.04 -15.43 -1.37
C GLU A 73 13.84 -14.06 -0.69
N GLU A 74 12.74 -13.35 -0.95
CA GLU A 74 12.43 -12.07 -0.30
C GLU A 74 12.18 -12.21 1.21
N CYS A 75 11.52 -13.29 1.66
CA CYS A 75 11.37 -13.55 3.10
C CYS A 75 12.74 -13.72 3.79
N ILE A 76 13.71 -14.36 3.14
CA ILE A 76 15.07 -14.53 3.67
C ILE A 76 15.89 -13.22 3.59
N ARG A 77 15.72 -12.41 2.54
CA ARG A 77 16.31 -11.06 2.44
C ARG A 77 15.78 -10.14 3.56
N LEU A 78 14.48 -10.22 3.88
CA LEU A 78 13.86 -9.49 4.97
C LEU A 78 14.43 -9.92 6.33
N LEU A 79 14.46 -11.22 6.66
CA LEU A 79 15.04 -11.73 7.92
C LEU A 79 16.48 -11.23 8.14
N ALA A 80 17.31 -11.30 7.11
CA ALA A 80 18.72 -10.89 7.18
C ALA A 80 18.92 -9.40 7.42
N ASN A 81 17.90 -8.57 7.15
CA ASN A 81 17.93 -7.12 7.26
C ASN A 81 16.85 -6.58 8.22
N PHE A 82 16.24 -7.44 9.05
CA PHE A 82 15.11 -7.08 9.92
C PHE A 82 15.59 -6.25 11.11
N LYS A 83 15.52 -4.92 10.98
CA LYS A 83 15.74 -3.94 12.05
C LYS A 83 14.84 -2.72 11.83
N LEU A 84 14.24 -2.21 12.91
CA LEU A 84 13.45 -0.98 12.89
C LEU A 84 14.38 0.23 12.98
N GLU A 85 14.20 1.21 12.10
CA GLU A 85 14.97 2.47 12.15
C GLU A 85 14.39 3.45 13.19
N ASP A 86 15.21 4.40 13.68
CA ASP A 86 14.81 5.31 14.77
C ASP A 86 13.57 6.17 14.44
N TYR A 87 13.34 6.47 13.15
CA TYR A 87 12.12 7.17 12.72
C TYR A 87 10.87 6.26 12.76
N GLU A 88 11.03 4.95 12.56
CA GLU A 88 9.97 3.94 12.60
C GLU A 88 9.52 3.72 14.04
N ILE A 89 10.47 3.63 14.97
CA ILE A 89 10.22 3.54 16.41
C ILE A 89 9.54 4.82 16.92
N ALA A 90 9.94 5.99 16.44
CA ALA A 90 9.27 7.26 16.74
C ALA A 90 7.82 7.29 16.20
N PHE A 91 7.58 6.80 14.98
CA PHE A 91 6.24 6.64 14.42
C PHE A 91 5.39 5.67 15.26
N LEU A 92 5.90 4.48 15.58
CA LEU A 92 5.22 3.48 16.40
C LEU A 92 4.87 4.01 17.81
N ARG A 93 5.75 4.80 18.43
CA ARG A 93 5.46 5.49 19.70
C ARG A 93 4.28 6.47 19.55
N SER A 94 4.22 7.22 18.45
CA SER A 94 3.07 8.11 18.17
C SER A 94 1.77 7.38 17.85
N ALA A 95 1.85 6.19 17.26
CA ALA A 95 0.69 5.38 16.88
C ALA A 95 0.09 4.54 18.04
N MET A 96 0.86 4.31 19.12
CA MET A 96 0.44 3.48 20.26
C MET A 96 0.43 4.23 21.61
N PRO A 97 -0.28 5.40 21.73
CA PRO A 97 -0.23 6.24 22.93
C PRO A 97 -0.78 5.58 24.19
N THR A 98 -1.60 4.54 24.08
CA THR A 98 -2.07 3.72 25.21
C THR A 98 -1.01 2.79 25.80
N CYS A 99 0.15 2.65 25.15
CA CYS A 99 1.32 2.00 25.77
C CYS A 99 2.00 2.93 26.80
N GLU A 100 1.92 4.26 26.61
CA GLU A 100 2.40 5.30 27.55
C GLU A 100 1.38 5.62 28.67
N LEU A 101 0.58 4.65 29.14
CA LEU A 101 -0.48 4.93 30.12
C LEU A 101 0.09 5.25 31.51
N LYS A 102 0.48 6.53 31.68
CA LYS A 102 1.11 7.14 32.85
C LYS A 102 0.36 6.77 34.12
N THR A 103 1.00 5.96 34.96
CA THR A 103 0.47 5.59 36.27
C THR A 103 0.46 6.81 37.18
N ALA A 104 -0.67 7.52 37.24
CA ALA A 104 -0.87 8.76 37.98
C ALA A 104 -0.88 8.59 39.52
N ALA A 105 -0.17 7.57 40.02
CA ALA A 105 -0.08 7.18 41.42
C ALA A 105 1.39 7.12 41.94
N PHE A 106 2.39 7.52 41.14
CA PHE A 106 3.81 7.45 41.52
C PHE A 106 4.55 8.78 41.33
N TYR A 107 4.17 9.79 42.12
CA TYR A 107 4.78 11.14 42.10
C TYR A 107 5.71 11.42 43.31
N VAL A 108 6.15 10.39 44.03
CA VAL A 108 6.76 10.53 45.37
C VAL A 108 8.23 10.07 45.47
N LEU A 109 8.73 9.20 44.59
CA LEU A 109 10.13 8.72 44.65
C LEU A 109 10.85 8.77 43.29
N ASN A 110 11.95 9.52 43.26
CA ASN A 110 12.84 9.68 42.10
C ASN A 110 13.71 8.43 41.88
N ARG A 111 13.15 7.36 41.29
CA ARG A 111 13.84 6.28 40.55
C ARG A 111 12.83 5.26 40.03
N LEU A 112 12.77 5.06 38.69
CA LEU A 112 12.63 3.76 38.00
C LEU A 112 12.54 3.98 36.47
N PRO A 113 13.43 3.38 35.65
CA PRO A 113 13.44 3.59 34.19
C PRO A 113 12.54 2.57 33.46
N TYR A 114 11.21 2.71 33.59
CA TYR A 114 10.27 1.66 33.17
C TYR A 114 9.15 2.11 32.21
N LEU A 115 9.30 3.27 31.54
CA LEU A 115 8.27 3.81 30.63
C LEU A 115 8.53 3.61 29.13
N ASP A 116 9.79 3.41 28.69
CA ASP A 116 10.14 3.29 27.26
C ASP A 116 10.57 1.86 26.83
N GLY A 117 10.74 0.93 27.79
CA GLY A 117 11.42 -0.35 27.59
C GLY A 117 10.85 -1.32 26.53
N PHE A 118 9.64 -1.08 26.03
CA PHE A 118 9.13 -1.81 24.86
C PHE A 118 9.68 -1.25 23.54
N PHE A 119 9.86 0.06 23.44
CA PHE A 119 10.47 0.71 22.28
C PHE A 119 12.00 0.48 22.26
N ASP A 120 12.63 0.38 23.44
CA ASP A 120 14.02 -0.10 23.56
C ASP A 120 14.13 -1.56 23.07
N TYR A 121 13.23 -2.45 23.51
CA TYR A 121 13.15 -3.83 22.99
C TYR A 121 12.93 -3.88 21.47
N LEU A 122 12.07 -3.02 20.90
CA LEU A 122 11.89 -2.92 19.45
C LEU A 122 13.12 -2.35 18.71
N LYS A 123 14.03 -1.64 19.40
CA LYS A 123 15.31 -1.18 18.84
C LYS A 123 16.37 -2.29 18.84
N GLU A 124 16.33 -3.17 19.83
CA GLU A 124 17.24 -4.31 19.96
C GLU A 124 16.79 -5.56 19.18
N ILE A 125 15.57 -5.58 18.64
CA ILE A 125 14.98 -6.75 17.98
C ILE A 125 15.73 -7.12 16.69
N ASP A 126 15.99 -8.42 16.51
CA ASP A 126 16.49 -9.01 15.27
C ASP A 126 15.88 -10.40 15.03
N CYS A 127 16.38 -11.12 14.02
CA CYS A 127 15.96 -12.49 13.67
C CYS A 127 17.05 -13.55 13.91
N ALA A 128 17.95 -13.32 14.86
CA ALA A 128 19.04 -14.26 15.19
C ALA A 128 18.55 -15.50 15.98
N GLU A 129 17.54 -15.36 16.83
CA GLU A 129 16.88 -16.49 17.51
C GLU A 129 15.78 -17.17 16.67
N VAL A 130 15.55 -16.73 15.42
CA VAL A 130 14.53 -17.31 14.52
C VAL A 130 15.14 -18.41 13.66
N GLU A 131 14.47 -19.55 13.56
CA GLU A 131 14.71 -20.57 12.53
C GLU A 131 13.58 -20.55 11.49
N VAL A 132 13.92 -20.70 10.21
CA VAL A 132 12.94 -20.87 9.11
C VAL A 132 13.27 -22.11 8.28
N TYR A 133 12.28 -22.99 8.23
CA TYR A 133 12.22 -24.13 7.33
C TYR A 133 11.22 -23.84 6.21
N ALA A 134 11.51 -24.26 4.97
CA ALA A 134 10.59 -24.05 3.85
C ALA A 134 10.68 -25.18 2.82
N ILE A 135 9.62 -25.32 2.03
CA ILE A 135 9.67 -26.06 0.77
C ILE A 135 10.58 -25.29 -0.20
N SER A 136 11.23 -25.99 -1.12
CA SER A 136 12.12 -25.35 -2.09
C SER A 136 11.32 -24.48 -3.08
N GLU A 137 11.77 -23.26 -3.36
CA GLU A 137 11.10 -22.34 -4.29
C GLU A 137 11.03 -22.93 -5.71
N GLY A 138 9.90 -22.72 -6.39
CA GLY A 138 9.57 -23.37 -7.67
C GLY A 138 8.96 -24.77 -7.53
N SER A 139 8.85 -25.36 -6.34
CA SER A 139 8.16 -26.65 -6.16
C SER A 139 6.64 -26.54 -6.31
N VAL A 140 6.03 -27.58 -6.88
CA VAL A 140 4.58 -27.82 -6.77
C VAL A 140 4.21 -28.20 -5.34
N VAL A 141 3.18 -27.54 -4.79
CA VAL A 141 2.71 -27.63 -3.39
C VAL A 141 1.17 -27.68 -3.32
N PHE A 142 0.66 -28.18 -2.19
CA PHE A 142 -0.77 -28.50 -1.99
C PHE A 142 -1.34 -27.93 -0.68
N PRO A 143 -2.68 -27.75 -0.58
CA PRO A 143 -3.31 -27.18 0.60
C PRO A 143 -3.00 -27.91 1.90
N LYS A 144 -2.96 -27.17 3.02
CA LYS A 144 -2.68 -27.64 4.39
C LYS A 144 -1.29 -28.24 4.66
N ILE A 145 -0.45 -28.46 3.64
CA ILE A 145 0.99 -28.69 3.87
C ILE A 145 1.65 -27.35 4.25
N PRO A 146 2.46 -27.29 5.32
CA PRO A 146 3.31 -26.13 5.60
C PRO A 146 4.25 -25.83 4.43
N LEU A 147 4.07 -24.66 3.82
CA LEU A 147 4.99 -24.09 2.83
C LEU A 147 6.27 -23.61 3.52
N MET A 148 6.09 -22.99 4.69
CA MET A 148 7.15 -22.56 5.59
C MET A 148 6.76 -22.91 7.02
N ARG A 149 7.77 -23.16 7.86
CA ARG A 149 7.66 -23.10 9.32
C ARG A 149 8.65 -22.09 9.84
N ILE A 150 8.19 -21.31 10.82
CA ILE A 150 8.99 -20.33 11.53
C ILE A 150 8.97 -20.75 13.00
N GLU A 151 10.15 -20.90 13.59
CA GLU A 151 10.37 -21.25 15.00
C GLU A 151 11.18 -20.13 15.67
N GLY A 152 10.89 -19.78 16.93
CA GLY A 152 11.64 -18.75 17.65
C GLY A 152 10.81 -17.99 18.69
N PRO A 153 11.35 -16.88 19.25
CA PRO A 153 10.65 -16.03 20.22
C PRO A 153 9.31 -15.50 19.70
N VAL A 154 8.23 -15.76 20.43
CA VAL A 154 6.85 -15.53 19.97
C VAL A 154 6.58 -14.08 19.51
N ALA A 155 7.18 -13.08 20.16
CA ALA A 155 7.00 -11.68 19.75
C ALA A 155 7.72 -11.33 18.44
N VAL A 156 8.86 -11.96 18.14
CA VAL A 156 9.56 -11.78 16.86
C VAL A 156 8.79 -12.50 15.76
N VAL A 157 8.45 -13.77 15.97
CA VAL A 157 7.76 -14.60 14.97
C VAL A 157 6.35 -14.06 14.64
N GLN A 158 5.66 -13.46 15.60
CA GLN A 158 4.35 -12.84 15.37
C GLN A 158 4.43 -11.58 14.48
N LEU A 159 5.51 -10.78 14.56
CA LEU A 159 5.71 -9.63 13.68
C LEU A 159 5.97 -10.04 12.22
N LEU A 160 6.47 -11.27 11.99
CA LEU A 160 6.71 -11.83 10.66
C LEU A 160 5.44 -12.33 9.96
N GLU A 161 4.29 -12.50 10.65
CA GLU A 161 3.05 -13.05 10.05
C GLU A 161 2.62 -12.24 8.81
N THR A 162 2.38 -10.94 8.95
CA THR A 162 1.87 -10.11 7.87
C THR A 162 2.83 -9.98 6.67
N PRO A 163 4.14 -9.66 6.83
CA PRO A 163 5.03 -9.56 5.67
C PRO A 163 5.25 -10.91 4.97
N PHE A 164 5.39 -12.02 5.70
CA PHE A 164 5.53 -13.35 5.06
C PHE A 164 4.24 -13.75 4.34
N LEU A 165 3.07 -13.46 4.92
CA LEU A 165 1.80 -13.68 4.23
C LEU A 165 1.68 -12.83 2.97
N ASN A 166 2.13 -11.57 2.98
CA ASN A 166 2.11 -10.72 1.80
C ASN A 166 2.98 -11.31 0.66
N LEU A 167 4.27 -11.51 0.95
CA LEU A 167 5.27 -12.00 -0.01
C LEU A 167 4.89 -13.37 -0.59
N VAL A 168 4.48 -14.33 0.25
CA VAL A 168 4.16 -15.69 -0.19
C VAL A 168 2.82 -15.78 -0.91
N ASN A 169 1.77 -15.08 -0.45
CA ASN A 169 0.47 -15.09 -1.16
C ASN A 169 0.64 -14.58 -2.59
N TYR A 170 1.24 -13.40 -2.78
CA TYR A 170 1.32 -12.77 -4.10
C TYR A 170 2.23 -13.57 -5.03
N SER A 171 3.45 -13.87 -4.60
CA SER A 171 4.45 -14.56 -5.43
C SER A 171 3.99 -15.95 -5.85
N SER A 172 3.43 -16.75 -4.93
CA SER A 172 2.93 -18.10 -5.26
C SER A 172 1.69 -18.05 -6.16
N LEU A 173 0.80 -17.08 -5.96
CA LEU A 173 -0.40 -16.89 -6.79
C LEU A 173 -0.04 -16.50 -8.23
N VAL A 174 0.81 -15.49 -8.41
CA VAL A 174 1.26 -15.02 -9.74
C VAL A 174 2.08 -16.11 -10.43
N THR A 175 2.96 -16.82 -9.72
CA THR A 175 3.75 -17.93 -10.31
C THR A 175 2.84 -19.08 -10.76
N THR A 176 1.83 -19.44 -9.98
CA THR A 176 0.83 -20.45 -10.38
C THR A 176 0.02 -19.98 -11.59
N ASN A 177 -0.36 -18.69 -11.64
CA ASN A 177 -1.07 -18.09 -12.76
C ASN A 177 -0.23 -18.09 -14.05
N ALA A 178 1.06 -17.76 -13.93
CA ALA A 178 2.03 -17.82 -15.03
C ALA A 178 2.23 -19.26 -15.54
N ALA A 179 2.28 -20.25 -14.64
CA ALA A 179 2.38 -21.67 -14.99
C ALA A 179 1.16 -22.15 -15.80
N ARG A 180 -0.06 -21.75 -15.41
CA ARG A 180 -1.29 -22.06 -16.17
C ARG A 180 -1.30 -21.43 -17.56
N HIS A 181 -0.98 -20.14 -17.66
CA HIS A 181 -0.87 -19.47 -18.96
C HIS A 181 0.23 -20.07 -19.85
N ARG A 182 1.38 -20.48 -19.27
CA ARG A 182 2.44 -21.24 -19.98
C ARG A 182 1.94 -22.61 -20.46
N PHE A 183 1.20 -23.36 -19.64
CA PHE A 183 0.65 -24.65 -20.02
C PHE A 183 -0.26 -24.52 -21.25
N VAL A 184 -1.22 -23.60 -21.21
CA VAL A 184 -2.17 -23.39 -22.33
C VAL A 184 -1.52 -22.77 -23.56
N SER A 185 -0.50 -21.91 -23.41
CA SER A 185 0.25 -21.32 -24.54
C SER A 185 1.21 -22.29 -25.24
N GLY A 186 1.41 -23.50 -24.68
CA GLY A 186 2.35 -24.49 -25.18
C GLY A 186 3.83 -24.15 -24.89
N LYS A 187 4.74 -25.07 -25.24
CA LYS A 187 6.19 -24.91 -24.99
C LYS A 187 6.89 -24.00 -26.03
N SER A 188 6.32 -23.84 -27.23
CA SER A 188 6.95 -23.15 -28.36
C SER A 188 6.72 -21.63 -28.41
N LYS A 189 5.60 -21.14 -27.88
CA LYS A 189 5.24 -19.71 -27.95
C LYS A 189 5.93 -18.90 -26.84
N THR A 190 6.30 -17.65 -27.13
CA THR A 190 6.84 -16.73 -26.13
C THR A 190 5.73 -16.16 -25.25
N LEU A 191 6.01 -15.90 -23.97
CA LEU A 191 5.10 -15.17 -23.08
C LEU A 191 5.79 -13.90 -22.60
N LEU A 192 5.07 -12.78 -22.68
CA LEU A 192 5.53 -11.45 -22.29
C LEU A 192 4.60 -10.89 -21.21
N GLU A 193 5.22 -10.31 -20.18
CA GLU A 193 4.55 -9.58 -19.10
C GLU A 193 4.26 -8.15 -19.60
N PHE A 194 2.99 -7.76 -19.76
CA PHE A 194 2.55 -6.41 -20.17
C PHE A 194 1.67 -5.72 -19.09
N GLY A 195 1.66 -6.28 -17.89
CA GLY A 195 0.81 -5.96 -16.77
C GLY A 195 1.33 -4.83 -15.88
N LEU A 196 2.60 -4.42 -15.97
CA LEU A 196 3.19 -3.33 -15.18
C LEU A 196 2.27 -2.12 -14.94
N ARG A 197 1.53 -1.66 -15.96
CA ARG A 197 0.57 -0.52 -15.85
C ARG A 197 -0.69 -0.79 -14.99
N ARG A 198 -0.89 -2.03 -14.56
CA ARG A 198 -1.95 -2.53 -13.66
C ARG A 198 -1.35 -3.37 -12.51
N ALA A 199 -0.03 -3.41 -12.34
CA ALA A 199 0.68 -4.13 -11.29
C ALA A 199 0.83 -3.29 -10.00
N GLN A 200 1.20 -3.93 -8.90
CA GLN A 200 1.37 -3.27 -7.60
C GLN A 200 2.85 -2.87 -7.39
N GLY A 201 3.20 -1.65 -7.83
CA GLY A 201 4.54 -1.07 -7.68
C GLY A 201 5.30 -0.94 -9.02
N LEU A 202 6.33 -0.09 -9.02
CA LEU A 202 7.27 0.11 -10.12
C LEU A 202 8.70 0.20 -9.56
N ASP A 203 9.66 -0.30 -10.34
CA ASP A 203 11.04 0.18 -10.35
C ASP A 203 11.32 0.91 -11.68
N GLU A 204 12.25 1.87 -11.69
CA GLU A 204 12.61 2.62 -12.89
C GLU A 204 13.63 1.88 -13.78
N ILE A 205 13.41 1.92 -15.10
CA ILE A 205 14.42 1.49 -16.08
C ILE A 205 15.28 2.71 -16.46
N ILE A 206 16.54 2.70 -16.02
CA ILE A 206 17.54 3.72 -16.33
C ILE A 206 18.45 3.22 -17.45
N ASP A 207 18.25 3.73 -18.67
CA ASP A 207 19.25 4.46 -19.49
C ASP A 207 18.68 4.73 -20.91
N LYS A 208 19.24 5.70 -21.64
CA LYS A 208 18.86 6.07 -23.03
C LYS A 208 20.04 6.64 -23.83
N SER A 209 20.72 5.80 -24.61
CA SER A 209 21.38 6.23 -25.85
C SER A 209 21.65 5.04 -26.78
N LEU A 210 22.08 5.32 -28.01
CA LEU A 210 22.46 4.30 -28.99
C LEU A 210 23.75 4.69 -29.69
N VAL A 211 24.56 3.65 -29.94
CA VAL A 211 25.69 3.64 -30.85
C VAL A 211 25.47 2.46 -31.80
N THR A 212 26.07 2.49 -33.00
CA THR A 212 26.08 1.32 -33.88
C THR A 212 26.84 0.16 -33.21
N HIS A 213 26.38 -1.07 -33.42
CA HIS A 213 26.97 -2.28 -32.83
C HIS A 213 28.48 -2.38 -33.09
N ASP A 214 28.92 -1.92 -34.27
CA ASP A 214 30.33 -1.92 -34.70
C ASP A 214 31.00 -0.54 -34.62
N GLY A 215 30.32 0.49 -34.09
CA GLY A 215 30.79 1.89 -33.98
C GLY A 215 31.14 2.61 -35.30
N SER A 216 30.99 1.95 -36.45
CA SER A 216 31.72 2.28 -37.69
C SER A 216 30.96 3.19 -38.68
N ARG A 217 29.64 3.35 -38.53
CA ARG A 217 28.82 4.14 -39.47
C ARG A 217 27.78 5.03 -38.78
N THR A 218 27.65 6.25 -39.29
CA THR A 218 26.50 7.14 -39.10
C THR A 218 25.52 6.97 -40.26
N CYS A 219 24.24 6.72 -39.99
CA CYS A 219 23.21 6.85 -41.01
C CYS A 219 22.94 8.35 -41.23
N HIS A 220 23.20 8.87 -42.43
CA HIS A 220 23.07 10.30 -42.71
C HIS A 220 21.63 10.76 -42.98
N ASP A 221 20.74 9.88 -43.46
CA ASP A 221 19.30 10.12 -43.53
C ASP A 221 18.52 8.79 -43.53
N PHE A 222 18.04 8.38 -42.35
CA PHE A 222 17.17 7.21 -42.20
C PHE A 222 15.74 7.45 -42.70
N VAL A 223 15.25 8.69 -42.69
CA VAL A 223 13.86 9.03 -43.05
C VAL A 223 13.65 8.87 -44.55
N SER A 224 14.61 9.28 -45.37
CA SER A 224 14.56 9.05 -46.83
C SER A 224 14.72 7.56 -47.18
N LEU A 225 15.48 6.79 -46.40
CA LEU A 225 15.60 5.34 -46.60
C LEU A 225 14.26 4.62 -46.35
N VAL A 226 13.58 4.93 -45.24
CA VAL A 226 12.23 4.44 -44.92
C VAL A 226 11.23 4.80 -46.02
N ARG A 227 11.24 6.06 -46.50
CA ARG A 227 10.36 6.51 -47.59
C ARG A 227 10.61 5.74 -48.89
N SER A 228 11.89 5.53 -49.25
CA SER A 228 12.27 4.70 -50.40
C SER A 228 11.69 3.28 -50.29
N TRP A 229 11.80 2.64 -49.12
CA TRP A 229 11.23 1.31 -48.91
C TRP A 229 9.71 1.27 -48.95
N LEU A 230 9.03 2.28 -48.39
CA LEU A 230 7.57 2.36 -48.48
C LEU A 230 7.10 2.47 -49.94
N SER A 231 7.74 3.32 -50.74
CA SER A 231 7.41 3.44 -52.17
C SER A 231 7.72 2.16 -52.96
N LYS A 232 8.82 1.45 -52.66
CA LYS A 232 9.10 0.13 -53.27
C LYS A 232 8.00 -0.89 -52.95
N ILE A 233 7.54 -0.96 -51.70
CA ILE A 233 6.46 -1.88 -51.27
C ILE A 233 5.13 -1.52 -51.96
N GLN A 234 4.80 -0.24 -52.06
CA GLN A 234 3.57 0.24 -52.72
C GLN A 234 3.57 0.03 -54.25
N LEU A 235 4.75 -0.08 -54.88
CA LEU A 235 4.92 -0.29 -56.33
C LEU A 235 5.10 -1.77 -56.72
N ALA A 236 5.20 -2.70 -55.76
CA ALA A 236 5.38 -4.12 -56.04
C ALA A 236 4.11 -4.75 -56.65
N ASN A 237 4.25 -5.38 -57.83
CA ASN A 237 3.11 -5.95 -58.56
C ASN A 237 2.54 -7.22 -57.89
N SER A 238 3.32 -7.92 -57.06
CA SER A 238 2.84 -9.04 -56.24
C SER A 238 2.01 -8.61 -55.02
N LEU A 239 2.07 -7.33 -54.64
CA LEU A 239 1.36 -6.73 -53.50
C LEU A 239 0.20 -5.82 -53.92
N HIS A 240 -0.14 -5.81 -55.21
CA HIS A 240 -1.09 -4.86 -55.79
C HIS A 240 -2.50 -4.99 -55.19
N GLY A 241 -3.09 -3.85 -54.79
CA GLY A 241 -4.42 -3.78 -54.19
C GLY A 241 -4.47 -4.04 -52.68
N ALA A 242 -3.41 -4.56 -52.05
CA ALA A 242 -3.33 -4.67 -50.59
C ALA A 242 -3.10 -3.30 -49.92
N PHE A 243 -2.38 -2.38 -50.58
CA PHE A 243 -1.88 -1.13 -50.00
C PHE A 243 -2.28 0.10 -50.81
N GLY A 244 -2.50 1.20 -50.09
CA GLY A 244 -2.80 2.52 -50.64
C GLY A 244 -2.02 3.59 -49.89
N GLU A 245 -2.61 4.77 -49.69
CA GLU A 245 -2.02 5.81 -48.82
C GLU A 245 -2.00 5.34 -47.36
N THR A 246 -0.81 5.30 -46.77
CA THR A 246 -0.61 4.91 -45.36
C THR A 246 -0.56 6.15 -44.46
N ASN A 247 -0.87 5.98 -43.17
CA ASN A 247 -0.84 7.09 -42.24
C ASN A 247 0.61 7.56 -41.98
N GLN A 248 0.89 8.81 -42.37
CA GLN A 248 2.22 9.40 -42.27
C GLN A 248 2.66 9.69 -40.81
N SER A 249 1.73 9.90 -39.86
CA SER A 249 2.09 10.06 -38.45
C SER A 249 2.47 8.74 -37.79
N GLU A 250 1.86 7.63 -38.22
CA GLU A 250 2.22 6.27 -37.79
C GLU A 250 3.62 5.90 -38.30
N LEU A 251 3.89 6.15 -39.59
CA LEU A 251 5.22 5.98 -40.19
C LEU A 251 6.30 6.82 -39.46
N ALA A 252 6.00 8.08 -39.15
CA ALA A 252 6.91 8.96 -38.40
C ALA A 252 7.16 8.47 -36.96
N ALA A 253 6.12 7.97 -36.27
CA ALA A 253 6.25 7.38 -34.94
C ALA A 253 7.10 6.11 -34.96
N PHE A 254 6.87 5.20 -35.91
CA PHE A 254 7.68 3.98 -36.09
C PHE A 254 9.14 4.31 -36.43
N THR A 255 9.37 5.26 -37.35
CA THR A 255 10.72 5.73 -37.71
C THR A 255 11.44 6.31 -36.48
N SER A 256 10.75 7.10 -35.66
CA SER A 256 11.30 7.68 -34.43
C SER A 256 11.60 6.62 -33.36
N TYR A 257 10.73 5.61 -33.22
CA TYR A 257 10.93 4.51 -32.29
C TYR A 257 12.08 3.58 -32.73
N ALA A 258 12.21 3.32 -34.03
CA ALA A 258 13.33 2.60 -34.62
C ALA A 258 14.66 3.34 -34.44
N LEU A 259 14.70 4.67 -34.59
CA LEU A 259 15.88 5.49 -34.28
C LEU A 259 16.26 5.47 -32.79
N ALA A 260 15.26 5.34 -31.90
CA ALA A 260 15.47 5.30 -30.46
C ALA A 260 15.77 3.89 -29.90
N PHE A 261 15.41 2.81 -30.63
CA PHE A 261 15.54 1.41 -30.20
C PHE A 261 15.64 0.41 -31.40
N PRO A 262 16.66 0.46 -32.28
CA PRO A 262 16.72 -0.35 -33.51
C PRO A 262 16.94 -1.84 -33.22
N ASN A 263 17.67 -2.17 -32.16
CA ASN A 263 17.82 -3.52 -31.61
C ASN A 263 16.57 -4.05 -30.89
N SER A 264 15.53 -3.23 -30.73
CA SER A 264 14.32 -3.58 -29.97
C SER A 264 13.02 -3.05 -30.60
N PHE A 265 13.05 -2.88 -31.93
CA PHE A 265 11.92 -2.35 -32.68
C PHE A 265 10.80 -3.38 -32.80
N LEU A 266 9.79 -3.25 -31.94
CA LEU A 266 8.50 -3.95 -31.95
C LEU A 266 7.39 -2.92 -32.21
N ALA A 267 6.71 -2.99 -33.36
CA ALA A 267 5.74 -1.97 -33.77
C ALA A 267 4.29 -2.34 -33.43
N LEU A 268 3.51 -1.39 -32.89
CA LEU A 268 2.07 -1.52 -32.65
C LEU A 268 1.29 -1.14 -33.93
N VAL A 269 0.82 -2.15 -34.68
CA VAL A 269 0.35 -1.96 -36.07
C VAL A 269 -1.16 -1.72 -36.22
N ASP A 270 -1.92 -1.73 -35.14
CA ASP A 270 -3.38 -1.61 -35.15
C ASP A 270 -3.93 -0.21 -34.79
N THR A 271 -3.04 0.78 -34.66
CA THR A 271 -3.39 2.18 -34.30
C THR A 271 -4.44 2.82 -35.21
N TYR A 272 -4.38 2.55 -36.52
CA TYR A 272 -5.35 3.06 -37.51
C TYR A 272 -5.97 1.94 -38.35
N ASN A 273 -5.14 1.11 -39.00
CA ASN A 273 -5.58 -0.08 -39.70
C ASN A 273 -4.38 -1.01 -39.95
N VAL A 274 -4.46 -2.25 -39.47
CA VAL A 274 -3.39 -3.25 -39.58
C VAL A 274 -2.94 -3.46 -41.03
N MET A 275 -3.87 -3.81 -41.92
CA MET A 275 -3.54 -4.15 -43.31
C MET A 275 -3.17 -2.92 -44.13
N LYS A 276 -3.92 -1.82 -44.02
CA LYS A 276 -3.78 -0.67 -44.92
C LYS A 276 -2.71 0.35 -44.52
N SER A 277 -2.24 0.32 -43.27
CA SER A 277 -1.32 1.34 -42.74
C SER A 277 -0.21 0.73 -41.89
N GLY A 278 -0.55 0.01 -40.82
CA GLY A 278 0.42 -0.42 -39.82
C GLY A 278 1.44 -1.43 -40.34
N LEU A 279 1.00 -2.47 -41.04
CA LEU A 279 1.91 -3.46 -41.64
C LEU A 279 2.82 -2.84 -42.72
N PRO A 280 2.33 -2.06 -43.71
CA PRO A 280 3.19 -1.32 -44.64
C PRO A 280 4.23 -0.42 -43.96
N ASN A 281 3.79 0.38 -42.99
CA ASN A 281 4.65 1.31 -42.26
C ASN A 281 5.71 0.56 -41.44
N PHE A 282 5.34 -0.58 -40.81
CA PHE A 282 6.30 -1.46 -40.13
C PHE A 282 7.32 -2.03 -41.11
N CYS A 283 6.87 -2.61 -42.23
CA CYS A 283 7.76 -3.23 -43.21
C CYS A 283 8.76 -2.21 -43.79
N ALA A 284 8.32 -1.01 -44.17
CA ALA A 284 9.20 0.04 -44.67
C ALA A 284 10.32 0.42 -43.66
N VAL A 285 9.99 0.48 -42.36
CA VAL A 285 10.96 0.76 -41.29
C VAL A 285 11.86 -0.45 -40.99
N ALA A 286 11.31 -1.67 -40.99
CA ALA A 286 12.07 -2.89 -40.75
C ALA A 286 13.10 -3.18 -41.85
N LEU A 287 12.78 -2.89 -43.11
CA LEU A 287 13.72 -3.00 -44.24
C LEU A 287 14.83 -1.94 -44.17
N ALA A 288 14.47 -0.69 -43.84
CA ALA A 288 15.45 0.38 -43.63
C ALA A 288 16.39 0.09 -42.44
N LEU A 289 15.93 -0.61 -41.40
CA LEU A 289 16.80 -1.12 -40.32
C LEU A 289 17.73 -2.23 -40.82
N GLY A 290 17.22 -3.14 -41.65
CA GLY A 290 18.00 -4.24 -42.25
C GLY A 290 19.19 -3.76 -43.08
N ASP A 291 18.99 -2.74 -43.92
CA ASP A 291 20.06 -2.07 -44.69
C ASP A 291 21.17 -1.45 -43.81
N LEU A 292 20.87 -1.19 -42.53
CA LEU A 292 21.82 -0.67 -41.53
C LEU A 292 22.41 -1.76 -40.62
N GLY A 293 22.11 -3.04 -40.89
CA GLY A 293 22.58 -4.19 -40.11
C GLY A 293 21.76 -4.49 -38.84
N TYR A 294 20.66 -3.76 -38.61
CA TYR A 294 19.77 -3.97 -37.47
C TYR A 294 18.62 -4.91 -37.80
N LYS A 295 18.21 -5.74 -36.84
CA LYS A 295 17.05 -6.63 -36.97
C LYS A 295 15.89 -6.16 -36.09
N ALA A 296 14.77 -5.81 -36.72
CA ALA A 296 13.50 -5.59 -36.03
C ALA A 296 13.07 -6.84 -35.25
N ILE A 297 12.42 -6.65 -34.09
CA ILE A 297 11.81 -7.76 -33.34
C ILE A 297 10.58 -8.26 -34.10
N GLY A 298 9.68 -7.34 -34.48
CA GLY A 298 8.47 -7.67 -35.24
C GLY A 298 7.29 -6.75 -34.95
N ILE A 299 6.08 -7.31 -34.93
CA ILE A 299 4.83 -6.56 -34.74
C ILE A 299 4.10 -6.95 -33.46
N ARG A 300 3.25 -6.05 -32.98
CA ARG A 300 2.25 -6.26 -31.94
C ARG A 300 0.86 -5.91 -32.47
N LEU A 301 -0.07 -6.85 -32.29
CA LEU A 301 -1.52 -6.66 -32.41
C LEU A 301 -2.10 -6.48 -31.00
N ASP A 302 -3.00 -5.51 -30.79
CA ASP A 302 -3.64 -5.22 -29.49
C ASP A 302 -5.18 -5.15 -29.57
N SER A 303 -5.75 -5.49 -30.73
CA SER A 303 -7.18 -5.42 -31.03
C SER A 303 -7.57 -6.23 -32.27
N GLY A 304 -8.88 -6.37 -32.52
CA GLY A 304 -9.42 -7.10 -33.69
C GLY A 304 -9.43 -8.63 -33.53
N ASP A 305 -9.68 -9.35 -34.63
CA ASP A 305 -9.53 -10.80 -34.69
C ASP A 305 -8.04 -11.15 -34.79
N LEU A 306 -7.44 -11.48 -33.64
CA LEU A 306 -6.03 -11.79 -33.52
C LEU A 306 -5.60 -13.02 -34.33
N ALA A 307 -6.49 -14.00 -34.54
CA ALA A 307 -6.19 -15.18 -35.34
C ALA A 307 -6.08 -14.80 -36.81
N TYR A 308 -7.14 -14.19 -37.37
CA TYR A 308 -7.18 -13.75 -38.76
C TYR A 308 -6.06 -12.74 -39.08
N LEU A 309 -5.88 -11.71 -38.24
CA LEU A 309 -4.87 -10.67 -38.46
C LEU A 309 -3.43 -11.22 -38.40
N SER A 310 -3.16 -12.23 -37.58
CA SER A 310 -1.85 -12.89 -37.56
C SER A 310 -1.54 -13.64 -38.86
N ILE A 311 -2.55 -14.32 -39.43
CA ILE A 311 -2.42 -15.10 -40.66
C ILE A 311 -2.18 -14.16 -41.85
N GLU A 312 -2.94 -13.06 -41.96
CA GLU A 312 -2.73 -12.08 -43.03
C GLU A 312 -1.39 -11.32 -42.90
N ALA A 313 -0.94 -11.03 -41.67
CA ALA A 313 0.40 -10.48 -41.44
C ALA A 313 1.51 -11.46 -41.85
N ARG A 314 1.37 -12.75 -41.53
CA ARG A 314 2.33 -13.80 -41.95
C ARG A 314 2.40 -13.92 -43.47
N LYS A 315 1.24 -13.98 -44.15
CA LYS A 315 1.16 -14.02 -45.63
C LYS A 315 1.92 -12.86 -46.26
N LEU A 316 1.73 -11.64 -45.74
CA LEU A 316 2.45 -10.46 -46.21
C LEU A 316 3.97 -10.56 -45.98
N PHE A 317 4.41 -10.99 -44.80
CA PHE A 317 5.84 -11.14 -44.52
C PHE A 317 6.49 -12.17 -45.45
N CYS A 318 5.81 -13.28 -45.74
CA CYS A 318 6.29 -14.26 -46.73
C CYS A 318 6.33 -13.69 -48.16
N ALA A 319 5.33 -12.89 -48.57
CA ALA A 319 5.34 -12.22 -49.87
C ALA A 319 6.51 -11.23 -50.00
N ILE A 320 6.82 -10.47 -48.94
CA ILE A 320 7.96 -9.53 -48.90
C ILE A 320 9.30 -10.29 -48.90
N GLU A 321 9.41 -11.43 -48.21
CA GLU A 321 10.59 -12.31 -48.27
C GLU A 321 10.83 -12.81 -49.71
N MET A 322 9.78 -13.19 -50.43
CA MET A 322 9.88 -13.67 -51.82
C MET A 322 10.15 -12.57 -52.84
N GLU A 323 9.47 -11.41 -52.76
CA GLU A 323 9.61 -10.30 -53.71
C GLU A 323 11.01 -9.66 -53.65
N PHE A 324 11.56 -9.49 -52.44
CA PHE A 324 12.82 -8.77 -52.23
C PHE A 324 14.00 -9.69 -51.87
N GLY A 325 13.80 -11.01 -51.78
CA GLY A 325 14.87 -11.99 -51.54
C GLY A 325 15.48 -11.92 -50.14
N LEU A 326 14.63 -11.79 -49.10
CA LEU A 326 15.04 -11.43 -47.74
C LEU A 326 14.91 -12.62 -46.75
N PRO A 327 15.92 -13.50 -46.64
CA PRO A 327 15.80 -14.77 -45.93
C PRO A 327 15.43 -14.60 -44.46
N GLY A 328 14.29 -15.17 -44.08
CA GLY A 328 13.75 -15.15 -42.73
C GLY A 328 12.85 -13.95 -42.39
N PHE A 329 12.55 -13.05 -43.33
CA PHE A 329 11.61 -11.94 -43.09
C PHE A 329 10.16 -12.45 -42.88
N GLY A 330 9.74 -13.51 -43.57
CA GLY A 330 8.48 -14.23 -43.34
C GLY A 330 8.34 -14.78 -41.92
N LYS A 331 9.47 -15.02 -41.23
CA LYS A 331 9.54 -15.49 -39.83
C LYS A 331 9.71 -14.36 -38.81
N MET A 332 9.31 -13.14 -39.17
CA MET A 332 9.23 -12.00 -38.24
C MET A 332 8.25 -12.31 -37.09
N ASN A 333 8.59 -11.93 -35.85
CA ASN A 333 7.82 -12.32 -34.68
C ASN A 333 6.47 -11.58 -34.60
N ILE A 334 5.37 -12.32 -34.54
CA ILE A 334 4.01 -11.76 -34.33
C ILE A 334 3.66 -11.85 -32.84
N ALA A 335 3.64 -10.72 -32.14
CA ALA A 335 3.11 -10.64 -30.79
C ALA A 335 1.61 -10.25 -30.80
N ALA A 336 0.82 -10.86 -29.93
CA ALA A 336 -0.57 -10.48 -29.71
C ALA A 336 -0.83 -10.17 -28.23
N SER A 337 -1.56 -9.11 -27.98
CA SER A 337 -2.21 -8.80 -26.71
C SER A 337 -3.66 -8.34 -26.99
N ASN A 338 -4.48 -8.22 -25.94
CA ASN A 338 -5.81 -7.59 -25.85
C ASN A 338 -6.57 -8.29 -24.70
N ASP A 339 -6.31 -7.87 -23.46
CA ASP A 339 -6.88 -8.46 -22.23
C ASP A 339 -6.95 -10.02 -22.23
N LEU A 340 -5.88 -10.63 -22.76
CA LEU A 340 -5.73 -12.09 -22.91
C LEU A 340 -5.75 -12.81 -21.56
N ASN A 341 -6.39 -13.98 -21.56
CA ASN A 341 -6.51 -14.90 -20.43
C ASN A 341 -6.44 -16.37 -20.89
N GLU A 342 -6.35 -17.29 -19.92
CA GLU A 342 -6.27 -18.74 -20.14
C GLU A 342 -7.34 -19.30 -21.09
N GLU A 343 -8.57 -18.76 -21.08
CA GLU A 343 -9.66 -19.26 -21.95
C GLU A 343 -9.54 -18.72 -23.38
N THR A 344 -9.17 -17.45 -23.55
CA THR A 344 -8.94 -16.86 -24.88
C THR A 344 -7.76 -17.51 -25.62
N ILE A 345 -6.68 -17.85 -24.91
CA ILE A 345 -5.51 -18.53 -25.51
C ILE A 345 -5.84 -19.99 -25.84
N ASP A 346 -6.62 -20.68 -25.00
CA ASP A 346 -7.15 -22.02 -25.28
C ASP A 346 -8.07 -22.02 -26.51
N ALA A 347 -8.92 -21.00 -26.67
CA ALA A 347 -9.78 -20.83 -27.83
C ALA A 347 -8.98 -20.59 -29.13
N LEU A 348 -8.01 -19.67 -29.10
CA LEU A 348 -7.10 -19.42 -30.23
C LEU A 348 -6.33 -20.69 -30.62
N ASN A 349 -5.74 -21.39 -29.65
CA ASN A 349 -5.03 -22.65 -29.92
C ASN A 349 -5.96 -23.76 -30.43
N LYS A 350 -7.22 -23.82 -29.99
CA LYS A 350 -8.20 -24.81 -30.47
C LYS A 350 -8.75 -24.54 -31.86
N GLN A 351 -8.82 -23.28 -32.30
CA GLN A 351 -9.12 -22.97 -33.70
C GLN A 351 -8.10 -23.61 -34.67
N CYS A 352 -6.85 -23.82 -34.22
CA CYS A 352 -5.83 -24.56 -34.98
C CYS A 352 -6.07 -26.09 -35.06
N ALA A 353 -6.91 -26.67 -34.19
CA ALA A 353 -6.98 -28.12 -33.96
C ALA A 353 -8.25 -28.80 -34.49
N VAL A 354 -9.21 -28.04 -35.01
CA VAL A 354 -10.50 -28.58 -35.52
C VAL A 354 -10.42 -29.01 -37.00
N ILE A 355 -9.31 -28.70 -37.70
CA ILE A 355 -9.18 -28.88 -39.15
C ILE A 355 -8.07 -29.91 -39.46
N SER A 356 -8.25 -31.13 -38.94
CA SER A 356 -7.42 -32.28 -39.29
C SER A 356 -8.17 -33.61 -39.10
N GLU A 357 -8.95 -34.01 -40.11
CA GLU A 357 -8.71 -35.29 -40.83
C GLU A 357 -9.68 -35.45 -42.02
N GLU A 358 -10.93 -34.96 -41.93
CA GLU A 358 -11.94 -35.16 -42.98
C GLU A 358 -12.53 -33.85 -43.55
N ILE A 359 -12.61 -33.81 -44.90
CA ILE A 359 -13.32 -32.84 -45.77
C ILE A 359 -12.63 -31.48 -46.08
N LEU A 360 -12.31 -31.31 -47.38
CA LEU A 360 -11.87 -30.12 -48.13
C LEU A 360 -10.46 -29.53 -47.87
N PRO A 361 -9.65 -29.22 -48.92
CA PRO A 361 -8.24 -28.84 -48.76
C PRO A 361 -7.96 -27.33 -48.59
N PHE A 362 -8.98 -26.47 -48.46
CA PHE A 362 -8.76 -25.02 -48.41
C PHE A 362 -8.31 -24.57 -47.01
N HIS A 363 -7.08 -24.08 -46.91
CA HIS A 363 -6.39 -23.90 -45.64
C HIS A 363 -7.02 -22.83 -44.73
N LEU A 364 -7.51 -23.25 -43.58
CA LEU A 364 -7.47 -22.47 -42.34
C LEU A 364 -6.47 -23.13 -41.39
N GLN A 365 -5.19 -22.84 -41.61
CA GLN A 365 -4.17 -23.02 -40.59
C GLN A 365 -4.53 -22.14 -39.38
N GLY A 366 -4.13 -22.56 -38.18
CA GLY A 366 -4.34 -21.77 -36.97
C GLY A 366 -3.56 -20.46 -36.95
N HIS A 367 -3.68 -19.72 -35.85
CA HIS A 367 -3.04 -18.41 -35.72
C HIS A 367 -1.50 -18.50 -35.85
N GLU A 368 -0.95 -17.46 -36.46
CA GLU A 368 0.47 -17.27 -36.70
C GLU A 368 1.16 -16.46 -35.59
N ILE A 369 0.49 -16.26 -34.46
CA ILE A 369 1.00 -15.51 -33.30
C ILE A 369 2.15 -16.30 -32.66
N ASP A 370 3.32 -15.70 -32.54
CA ASP A 370 4.53 -16.28 -31.94
C ASP A 370 4.65 -16.00 -30.43
N ALA A 371 4.09 -14.87 -29.98
CA ALA A 371 4.19 -14.42 -28.60
C ALA A 371 2.85 -13.88 -28.06
N PHE A 372 2.46 -14.26 -26.84
CA PHE A 372 1.32 -13.64 -26.15
C PHE A 372 1.81 -12.64 -25.09
N GLY A 373 1.33 -11.40 -25.20
CA GLY A 373 1.52 -10.33 -24.22
C GLY A 373 0.34 -10.28 -23.25
N ILE A 374 0.56 -10.74 -22.03
CA ILE A 374 -0.49 -10.89 -21.01
C ILE A 374 -0.27 -9.83 -19.94
N GLY A 375 -1.31 -9.04 -19.65
CA GLY A 375 -1.26 -7.98 -18.65
C GLY A 375 -2.15 -8.29 -17.45
N THR A 376 -3.32 -7.65 -17.41
CA THR A 376 -4.31 -7.68 -16.33
C THR A 376 -4.47 -9.05 -15.68
N TYR A 377 -4.83 -10.05 -16.48
CA TYR A 377 -5.17 -11.39 -16.00
C TYR A 377 -3.98 -12.12 -15.37
N LEU A 378 -2.74 -11.72 -15.70
CA LEU A 378 -1.52 -12.26 -15.10
C LEU A 378 -1.22 -11.60 -13.74
N VAL A 379 -0.96 -10.28 -13.73
CA VAL A 379 -0.41 -9.58 -12.54
C VAL A 379 -1.43 -9.28 -11.44
N THR A 380 -2.71 -9.07 -11.78
CA THR A 380 -3.77 -8.88 -10.78
C THR A 380 -4.42 -10.20 -10.38
N CYS A 381 -3.99 -11.32 -10.99
CA CYS A 381 -4.60 -12.64 -10.86
C CYS A 381 -6.13 -12.60 -10.96
N TYR A 382 -6.67 -11.86 -11.95
CA TYR A 382 -8.05 -11.34 -11.98
C TYR A 382 -9.16 -12.34 -11.60
N ALA A 383 -9.04 -13.61 -11.98
CA ALA A 383 -10.02 -14.66 -11.64
C ALA A 383 -10.07 -15.00 -10.12
N GLN A 384 -8.98 -14.78 -9.39
CA GLN A 384 -8.87 -14.96 -7.94
C GLN A 384 -7.65 -14.16 -7.41
N ALA A 385 -7.86 -12.93 -6.96
CA ALA A 385 -6.77 -12.02 -6.55
C ALA A 385 -6.09 -12.34 -5.19
N ALA A 386 -6.30 -13.53 -4.62
CA ALA A 386 -5.66 -13.96 -3.37
C ALA A 386 -5.63 -15.50 -3.23
N LEU A 387 -4.46 -16.07 -2.90
CA LEU A 387 -4.29 -17.52 -2.66
C LEU A 387 -4.95 -17.99 -1.36
N GLY A 388 -4.91 -17.17 -0.31
CA GLY A 388 -5.47 -17.53 1.00
C GLY A 388 -4.52 -18.37 1.85
N CYS A 389 -3.23 -18.03 1.85
CA CYS A 389 -2.31 -18.47 2.88
C CYS A 389 -2.75 -17.97 4.26
N VAL A 390 -2.44 -18.76 5.29
CA VAL A 390 -2.62 -18.46 6.71
C VAL A 390 -1.36 -18.87 7.46
N PHE A 391 -0.97 -18.07 8.46
CA PHE A 391 0.19 -18.29 9.32
C PHE A 391 -0.33 -18.63 10.71
N LYS A 392 -0.08 -19.82 11.27
CA LYS A 392 -0.78 -20.25 12.49
C LYS A 392 0.13 -20.91 13.51
N LEU A 393 0.00 -20.47 14.76
CA LEU A 393 0.64 -21.07 15.93
C LEU A 393 0.19 -22.52 16.08
N VAL A 394 1.14 -23.45 16.07
CA VAL A 394 0.91 -24.90 16.23
C VAL A 394 1.56 -25.45 17.49
N GLU A 395 2.52 -24.73 18.09
CA GLU A 395 3.20 -25.12 19.34
C GLU A 395 3.76 -23.89 20.06
N ILE A 396 3.80 -23.92 21.40
CA ILE A 396 4.47 -22.88 22.21
C ILE A 396 5.01 -23.47 23.51
N ASN A 397 6.28 -23.22 23.84
CA ASN A 397 7.05 -23.86 24.91
C ASN A 397 6.86 -25.39 24.93
N ASN A 398 7.03 -26.02 23.76
CA ASN A 398 6.82 -27.45 23.50
C ASN A 398 5.41 -27.97 23.85
N GLN A 399 4.41 -27.09 23.99
CA GLN A 399 2.99 -27.45 24.15
C GLN A 399 2.24 -27.21 22.83
N PRO A 400 1.75 -28.27 22.17
CA PRO A 400 0.95 -28.15 20.96
C PRO A 400 -0.31 -27.29 21.13
N ARG A 401 -0.69 -26.60 20.06
CA ARG A 401 -1.87 -25.73 19.97
C ARG A 401 -2.71 -26.09 18.75
N ILE A 402 -4.01 -26.25 18.98
CA ILE A 402 -5.02 -26.42 17.94
C ILE A 402 -5.94 -25.20 17.95
N LYS A 403 -6.26 -24.65 16.78
CA LYS A 403 -7.38 -23.71 16.63
C LYS A 403 -8.59 -24.48 16.12
N LEU A 404 -9.62 -24.56 16.95
CA LEU A 404 -10.95 -25.04 16.56
C LEU A 404 -11.73 -23.94 15.81
N SER A 405 -12.75 -24.37 15.08
CA SER A 405 -13.58 -23.55 14.18
C SER A 405 -14.87 -24.31 13.88
N GLU A 406 -16.00 -23.60 13.79
CA GLU A 406 -17.31 -24.17 13.39
C GLU A 406 -17.20 -24.91 12.07
N ASP A 407 -16.55 -24.28 11.08
CA ASP A 407 -16.07 -24.96 9.89
C ASP A 407 -14.84 -25.83 10.26
N VAL A 408 -15.09 -27.13 10.39
CA VAL A 408 -14.09 -28.20 10.61
C VAL A 408 -12.91 -28.10 9.62
N THR A 409 -13.14 -27.65 8.39
CA THR A 409 -12.08 -27.52 7.38
C THR A 409 -11.15 -26.32 7.62
N LYS A 410 -11.55 -25.36 8.46
CA LYS A 410 -10.71 -24.22 8.86
C LYS A 410 -9.88 -24.48 10.13
N ALA A 411 -10.08 -25.61 10.82
CA ALA A 411 -9.27 -26.03 11.96
C ALA A 411 -7.78 -26.23 11.57
N SER A 412 -6.87 -25.92 12.50
CA SER A 412 -5.42 -26.10 12.28
C SER A 412 -4.94 -27.51 12.65
N ILE A 413 -3.81 -27.92 12.06
CA ILE A 413 -3.13 -29.17 12.44
C ILE A 413 -2.05 -28.81 13.48
N PRO A 414 -2.14 -29.32 14.72
CA PRO A 414 -1.27 -28.92 15.84
C PRO A 414 0.17 -29.45 15.69
N CYS A 415 1.00 -29.10 16.68
CA CYS A 415 2.39 -29.47 16.92
C CYS A 415 3.41 -29.15 15.80
N LYS A 416 4.70 -29.26 16.14
CA LYS A 416 5.77 -29.35 15.15
C LYS A 416 5.65 -30.66 14.36
N LYS A 417 5.90 -30.59 13.05
CA LYS A 417 5.60 -31.67 12.08
C LYS A 417 6.72 -31.89 11.08
N ARG A 418 6.84 -33.08 10.51
CA ARG A 418 7.67 -33.32 9.32
C ARG A 418 6.80 -33.69 8.13
N CYS A 419 7.22 -33.28 6.94
CA CYS A 419 6.38 -33.28 5.73
C CYS A 419 7.10 -33.98 4.59
N TYR A 420 6.50 -35.03 4.04
CA TYR A 420 7.12 -35.87 3.03
C TYR A 420 6.23 -36.08 1.83
N ARG A 421 6.83 -36.14 0.63
CA ARG A 421 6.16 -36.53 -0.61
C ARG A 421 6.46 -37.98 -0.94
N LEU A 422 5.41 -38.79 -1.08
CA LEU A 422 5.52 -40.22 -1.33
C LEU A 422 5.32 -40.53 -2.82
N TYR A 423 6.33 -41.14 -3.45
CA TYR A 423 6.33 -41.44 -4.89
C TYR A 423 5.95 -42.89 -5.19
N GLY A 424 5.21 -43.09 -6.28
CA GLY A 424 4.79 -44.41 -6.77
C GLY A 424 5.83 -45.11 -7.64
N ARG A 425 5.53 -46.34 -8.07
CA ARG A 425 6.35 -47.12 -9.02
C ARG A 425 6.48 -46.46 -10.39
N GLU A 426 5.51 -45.63 -10.75
CA GLU A 426 5.44 -44.90 -12.02
C GLU A 426 6.25 -43.58 -12.01
N GLY A 427 6.91 -43.24 -10.89
CA GLY A 427 7.67 -41.99 -10.73
C GLY A 427 6.82 -40.75 -10.39
N TYR A 428 5.48 -40.83 -10.48
CA TYR A 428 4.58 -39.75 -10.04
C TYR A 428 4.44 -39.70 -8.51
N PRO A 429 4.29 -38.50 -7.91
CA PRO A 429 3.98 -38.36 -6.49
C PRO A 429 2.50 -38.70 -6.20
N LEU A 430 2.24 -39.46 -5.14
CA LEU A 430 0.92 -40.05 -4.84
C LEU A 430 0.17 -39.37 -3.69
N VAL A 431 0.91 -38.87 -2.70
CA VAL A 431 0.38 -38.23 -1.48
C VAL A 431 1.50 -37.43 -0.81
N ASP A 432 1.15 -36.25 -0.28
CA ASP A 432 1.97 -35.54 0.70
C ASP A 432 1.47 -35.89 2.11
N ILE A 433 2.37 -36.40 2.96
CA ILE A 433 2.06 -36.85 4.32
C ILE A 433 2.77 -35.99 5.38
N MET A 434 2.01 -35.60 6.40
CA MET A 434 2.51 -35.00 7.63
C MET A 434 2.66 -36.05 8.74
N THR A 435 3.78 -36.01 9.44
CA THR A 435 4.03 -36.72 10.71
C THR A 435 4.30 -35.68 11.80
N ARG A 436 4.28 -36.08 13.08
CA ARG A 436 4.90 -35.31 14.17
C ARG A 436 6.42 -35.25 13.99
N ASP A 437 7.08 -34.37 14.75
CA ASP A 437 8.55 -34.23 14.74
C ASP A 437 9.28 -35.41 15.41
N ASP A 438 8.63 -36.09 16.36
CA ASP A 438 9.12 -37.26 17.10
C ASP A 438 8.82 -38.61 16.41
N GLU A 439 8.13 -38.60 15.27
CA GLU A 439 7.88 -39.79 14.46
C GLU A 439 9.08 -40.14 13.56
N GLN A 440 9.31 -41.44 13.36
CA GLN A 440 10.30 -41.92 12.38
C GLN A 440 9.87 -41.54 10.95
N PRO A 441 10.82 -41.14 10.07
CA PRO A 441 10.51 -40.80 8.69
C PRO A 441 9.94 -42.01 7.93
N PRO A 442 8.98 -41.82 7.00
CA PRO A 442 8.53 -42.87 6.10
C PRO A 442 9.70 -43.45 5.30
N LYS A 443 9.81 -44.78 5.20
CA LYS A 443 10.88 -45.45 4.45
C LYS A 443 10.39 -46.00 3.12
N VAL A 444 11.29 -46.04 2.13
CA VAL A 444 11.07 -46.71 0.84
C VAL A 444 10.76 -48.20 1.07
N GLY A 445 9.73 -48.72 0.42
CA GLY A 445 9.29 -50.12 0.52
C GLY A 445 8.46 -50.47 1.77
N GLU A 446 8.45 -49.65 2.82
CA GLU A 446 7.62 -49.89 4.01
C GLU A 446 6.19 -49.37 3.81
N ARG A 447 5.18 -50.11 4.30
CA ARG A 447 3.75 -49.76 4.09
C ARG A 447 3.24 -48.80 5.17
N ILE A 448 2.93 -47.57 4.79
CA ILE A 448 2.38 -46.54 5.67
C ILE A 448 0.88 -46.33 5.47
N LEU A 449 0.14 -46.05 6.56
CA LEU A 449 -1.27 -45.67 6.52
C LEU A 449 -1.42 -44.14 6.44
N CYS A 450 -1.95 -43.66 5.33
CA CYS A 450 -2.26 -42.25 5.11
C CYS A 450 -3.74 -42.01 5.45
N ARG A 451 -4.03 -41.12 6.41
CA ARG A 451 -5.41 -40.69 6.76
C ARG A 451 -5.62 -39.24 6.37
N HIS A 452 -6.76 -38.89 5.80
CA HIS A 452 -7.15 -37.49 5.61
C HIS A 452 -7.41 -36.85 6.98
N PRO A 453 -6.89 -35.64 7.30
CA PRO A 453 -6.80 -35.20 8.70
C PRO A 453 -8.15 -34.85 9.36
N PHE A 454 -9.21 -34.68 8.55
CA PHE A 454 -10.54 -34.23 8.98
C PHE A 454 -11.69 -35.07 8.39
N ASN A 455 -11.42 -36.27 7.86
CA ASN A 455 -12.46 -37.15 7.31
C ASN A 455 -12.02 -38.61 7.39
N GLU A 456 -12.56 -39.34 8.35
CA GLU A 456 -12.15 -40.71 8.66
C GLU A 456 -12.31 -41.70 7.50
N SER A 457 -13.35 -41.52 6.67
CA SER A 457 -13.61 -42.40 5.52
C SER A 457 -12.49 -42.36 4.48
N LYS A 458 -11.75 -41.24 4.40
CA LYS A 458 -10.68 -41.02 3.41
C LYS A 458 -9.33 -41.48 3.97
N ARG A 459 -9.04 -42.78 3.85
CA ARG A 459 -7.77 -43.40 4.26
C ARG A 459 -7.26 -44.41 3.23
N ALA A 460 -5.95 -44.54 3.08
CA ALA A 460 -5.31 -45.48 2.16
C ALA A 460 -3.95 -45.96 2.67
N TYR A 461 -3.58 -47.21 2.35
CA TYR A 461 -2.20 -47.67 2.51
C TYR A 461 -1.37 -47.28 1.27
N VAL A 462 -0.13 -46.85 1.51
CA VAL A 462 0.85 -46.48 0.47
C VAL A 462 2.16 -47.20 0.73
N VAL A 463 2.85 -47.62 -0.34
CA VAL A 463 4.19 -48.22 -0.30
C VAL A 463 5.11 -47.39 -1.20
N PRO A 464 5.79 -46.36 -0.66
CA PRO A 464 6.57 -45.43 -1.47
C PRO A 464 7.78 -46.11 -2.10
N GLN A 465 8.11 -45.72 -3.33
CA GLN A 465 9.35 -46.12 -4.01
C GLN A 465 10.43 -45.03 -3.89
N CYS A 466 10.03 -43.79 -3.67
CA CYS A 466 10.89 -42.70 -3.20
C CYS A 466 10.12 -41.88 -2.14
N VAL A 467 10.87 -41.27 -1.21
CA VAL A 467 10.37 -40.39 -0.16
C VAL A 467 11.22 -39.12 -0.18
N GLU A 468 10.62 -37.99 -0.54
CA GLU A 468 11.27 -36.66 -0.43
C GLU A 468 10.84 -36.01 0.89
N GLU A 469 11.77 -35.49 1.69
CA GLU A 469 11.46 -34.55 2.77
C GLU A 469 11.36 -33.12 2.21
N LEU A 470 10.18 -32.52 2.38
CA LEU A 470 9.81 -31.27 1.71
C LEU A 470 10.43 -30.04 2.39
N LEU A 471 10.45 -30.01 3.73
CA LEU A 471 10.89 -28.87 4.52
C LEU A 471 12.41 -28.88 4.75
N LYS A 472 13.11 -27.84 4.27
CA LYS A 472 14.57 -27.66 4.38
C LYS A 472 14.87 -26.37 5.14
N CYS A 473 15.90 -26.34 5.99
CA CYS A 473 16.24 -25.16 6.79
C CYS A 473 16.93 -24.08 5.92
N TYR A 474 16.27 -22.95 5.65
CA TYR A 474 16.82 -21.85 4.85
C TYR A 474 17.37 -20.69 5.68
N TRP A 475 17.00 -20.62 6.96
CA TRP A 475 17.56 -19.71 7.95
C TRP A 475 17.70 -20.47 9.27
N PRO A 476 18.92 -20.79 9.74
CA PRO A 476 19.11 -21.49 11.01
C PRO A 476 19.19 -20.54 12.21
N GLY A 477 19.14 -19.22 12.02
CA GLY A 477 19.48 -18.25 13.07
C GLY A 477 20.86 -18.55 13.68
N ASN A 478 20.92 -18.55 15.01
CA ASN A 478 22.09 -18.92 15.82
C ASN A 478 22.32 -20.45 15.94
N SER A 479 21.49 -21.27 15.31
CA SER A 479 21.55 -22.74 15.38
C SER A 479 22.68 -23.30 14.52
N VAL A 480 23.35 -24.36 14.97
CA VAL A 480 24.47 -25.02 14.24
C VAL A 480 23.99 -25.88 13.06
N LYS A 481 22.72 -25.72 12.64
CA LYS A 481 22.08 -26.51 11.59
C LYS A 481 22.62 -26.12 10.19
N PRO A 482 22.78 -27.09 9.27
CA PRO A 482 23.17 -26.79 7.90
C PRO A 482 22.07 -25.97 7.19
N ARG A 483 22.48 -24.83 6.61
CA ARG A 483 21.60 -23.95 5.83
C ARG A 483 21.52 -24.43 4.39
N ALA A 484 20.31 -24.60 3.87
CA ALA A 484 20.04 -24.88 2.47
C ALA A 484 20.33 -23.65 1.59
N GLU A 485 20.86 -23.89 0.41
CA GLU A 485 21.22 -22.86 -0.56
C GLU A 485 19.98 -22.27 -1.25
N LEU A 486 19.93 -20.93 -1.35
CA LEU A 486 18.95 -20.25 -2.19
C LEU A 486 19.44 -20.30 -3.64
N LEU A 487 18.65 -20.93 -4.50
CA LEU A 487 19.01 -21.19 -5.89
C LEU A 487 18.52 -20.06 -6.81
N SER A 488 19.22 -19.86 -7.93
CA SER A 488 18.92 -18.79 -8.88
C SER A 488 17.52 -18.92 -9.50
N LEU A 489 16.96 -17.80 -9.94
CA LEU A 489 15.66 -17.75 -10.64
C LEU A 489 15.59 -18.71 -11.84
N LYS A 490 16.72 -18.96 -12.53
CA LYS A 490 16.81 -19.95 -13.61
C LYS A 490 16.60 -21.37 -13.08
N GLN A 491 17.31 -21.76 -12.03
CA GLN A 491 17.18 -23.09 -11.41
C GLN A 491 15.79 -23.31 -10.78
N ASN A 492 15.18 -22.27 -10.21
CA ASN A 492 13.82 -22.35 -9.65
C ASN A 492 12.76 -22.48 -10.75
N ARG A 493 12.96 -21.81 -11.90
CA ARG A 493 12.14 -22.02 -13.11
C ARG A 493 12.31 -23.44 -13.68
N GLU A 494 13.54 -23.95 -13.73
CA GLU A 494 13.82 -25.33 -14.18
C GLU A 494 13.18 -26.37 -13.25
N ARG A 495 13.22 -26.16 -11.92
CA ARG A 495 12.46 -26.97 -10.94
C ARG A 495 10.97 -26.90 -11.19
N CYS A 496 10.41 -25.72 -11.41
CA CYS A 496 8.98 -25.54 -11.65
C CYS A 496 8.52 -26.35 -12.87
N LEU A 497 9.22 -26.23 -13.99
CA LEU A 497 8.92 -27.02 -15.19
C LEU A 497 9.05 -28.54 -14.93
N LEU A 498 10.11 -28.98 -14.26
CA LEU A 498 10.31 -30.39 -13.91
C LEU A 498 9.21 -30.94 -12.99
N HIS A 499 8.84 -30.22 -11.93
CA HIS A 499 7.80 -30.66 -11.00
C HIS A 499 6.41 -30.65 -11.64
N LEU A 500 6.12 -29.72 -12.56
CA LEU A 500 4.88 -29.73 -13.33
C LEU A 500 4.80 -30.93 -14.30
N GLU A 501 5.92 -31.32 -14.90
CA GLU A 501 6.01 -32.50 -15.79
C GLU A 501 6.04 -33.83 -15.02
N GLN A 502 6.56 -33.85 -13.79
CA GLN A 502 6.52 -35.01 -12.86
C GLN A 502 5.17 -35.23 -12.19
N MET A 503 4.18 -34.34 -12.38
CA MET A 503 2.85 -34.50 -11.81
C MET A 503 1.94 -35.32 -12.71
N ARG A 504 1.13 -36.20 -12.11
CA ARG A 504 0.20 -37.05 -12.86
C ARG A 504 -0.80 -36.18 -13.66
N PRO A 505 -1.02 -36.42 -14.96
CA PRO A 505 -1.78 -35.49 -15.82
C PRO A 505 -3.20 -35.18 -15.36
N ASP A 506 -3.86 -36.06 -14.59
CA ASP A 506 -5.23 -35.84 -14.14
C ASP A 506 -5.36 -34.81 -13.01
N HIS A 507 -4.28 -34.52 -12.28
CA HIS A 507 -4.17 -33.37 -11.36
C HIS A 507 -3.91 -32.04 -12.11
N MET A 508 -3.29 -32.10 -13.28
CA MET A 508 -2.90 -30.93 -14.10
C MET A 508 -4.00 -30.43 -15.05
N ARG A 509 -5.21 -31.01 -15.01
CA ARG A 509 -6.32 -30.64 -15.89
C ARG A 509 -6.88 -29.24 -15.55
N ARG A 510 -7.10 -28.42 -16.58
CA ARG A 510 -7.73 -27.08 -16.47
C ARG A 510 -9.17 -27.13 -15.96
N LEU A 511 -9.90 -28.19 -16.30
CA LEU A 511 -11.30 -28.42 -15.93
C LEU A 511 -11.42 -29.71 -15.12
N ASN A 512 -12.08 -29.62 -13.96
CA ASN A 512 -12.34 -30.73 -13.03
C ASN A 512 -11.10 -31.64 -12.79
N PRO A 513 -9.96 -31.09 -12.33
CA PRO A 513 -8.80 -31.89 -11.96
C PRO A 513 -9.13 -32.87 -10.82
N THR A 514 -8.40 -33.98 -10.77
CA THR A 514 -8.51 -34.95 -9.67
C THR A 514 -7.90 -34.35 -8.41
N PRO A 515 -8.59 -34.32 -7.25
CA PRO A 515 -8.00 -33.86 -5.99
C PRO A 515 -6.70 -34.58 -5.64
N TYR A 516 -5.67 -33.81 -5.26
CA TYR A 516 -4.41 -34.34 -4.76
C TYR A 516 -4.58 -34.81 -3.30
N LYS A 517 -3.80 -35.81 -2.90
CA LYS A 517 -3.91 -36.40 -1.56
C LYS A 517 -2.96 -35.70 -0.61
N VAL A 518 -3.53 -34.99 0.36
CA VAL A 518 -2.82 -34.52 1.56
C VAL A 518 -3.32 -35.35 2.74
N SER A 519 -2.40 -35.82 3.58
CA SER A 519 -2.68 -36.77 4.66
C SER A 519 -1.81 -36.55 5.89
N VAL A 520 -2.19 -37.21 6.97
CA VAL A 520 -1.42 -37.37 8.21
C VAL A 520 -1.12 -38.85 8.45
N SER A 521 -0.08 -39.13 9.23
CA SER A 521 0.16 -40.46 9.82
C SER A 521 -0.97 -40.87 10.77
N ALA A 522 -1.00 -42.15 11.15
CA ALA A 522 -1.92 -42.63 12.18
C ALA A 522 -1.71 -41.88 13.52
N ASN A 523 -0.46 -41.82 14.00
CA ASN A 523 -0.10 -41.17 15.25
C ASN A 523 -0.52 -39.68 15.29
N LEU A 524 -0.28 -38.93 14.21
CA LEU A 524 -0.70 -37.54 14.12
C LEU A 524 -2.23 -37.41 13.98
N TYR A 525 -2.92 -38.30 13.26
CA TYR A 525 -4.38 -38.33 13.19
C TYR A 525 -5.00 -38.53 14.58
N ASP A 526 -4.57 -39.56 15.31
CA ASP A 526 -5.14 -39.90 16.61
C ASP A 526 -4.80 -38.81 17.64
N PHE A 527 -3.63 -38.18 17.53
CA PHE A 527 -3.25 -37.01 18.33
C PHE A 527 -4.08 -35.75 18.03
N ILE A 528 -4.47 -35.50 16.77
CA ILE A 528 -5.41 -34.42 16.42
C ILE A 528 -6.75 -34.63 17.13
N HIS A 529 -7.28 -35.86 17.10
CA HIS A 529 -8.58 -36.17 17.71
C HIS A 529 -8.52 -36.08 19.24
N PHE A 530 -7.42 -36.56 19.85
CA PHE A 530 -7.16 -36.36 21.27
C PHE A 530 -7.10 -34.87 21.66
N LEU A 531 -6.37 -34.02 20.93
CA LEU A 531 -6.33 -32.58 21.20
C LEU A 531 -7.68 -31.90 20.99
N TRP A 532 -8.43 -32.29 19.95
CA TRP A 532 -9.77 -31.76 19.70
C TRP A 532 -10.71 -32.02 20.88
N LEU A 533 -10.80 -33.28 21.33
CA LEU A 533 -11.68 -33.69 22.42
C LEU A 533 -11.32 -33.06 23.78
N ASN A 534 -10.07 -32.65 23.99
CA ASN A 534 -9.61 -32.00 25.22
C ASN A 534 -9.78 -30.46 25.23
N GLU A 535 -9.79 -29.81 24.07
CA GLU A 535 -9.89 -28.34 23.96
C GLU A 535 -11.28 -27.86 23.46
N ALA A 536 -12.14 -28.76 22.99
CA ALA A 536 -13.54 -28.46 22.67
C ALA A 536 -14.38 -28.33 23.96
N PRO A 537 -15.23 -27.29 24.10
CA PRO A 537 -16.15 -27.20 25.23
C PRO A 537 -17.23 -28.29 25.16
N VAL A 538 -17.67 -28.77 26.32
CA VAL A 538 -18.80 -29.72 26.44
C VAL A 538 -20.07 -28.92 26.73
N ASP A 539 -21.02 -28.93 25.80
CA ASP A 539 -22.33 -28.32 25.98
C ASP A 539 -23.20 -29.19 26.90
N PHE A 540 -23.40 -28.73 28.14
CA PHE A 540 -24.35 -29.33 29.08
C PHE A 540 -25.80 -28.87 28.77
N SER A 541 -26.29 -29.22 27.58
CA SER A 541 -27.64 -28.87 27.13
C SER A 541 -28.68 -29.93 27.54
N GLY A 542 -29.21 -29.82 28.76
CA GLY A 542 -30.48 -30.44 29.14
C GLY A 542 -30.42 -31.55 30.20
N SER A 543 -30.56 -31.15 31.46
CA SER A 543 -31.19 -31.95 32.52
C SER A 543 -31.77 -31.01 33.57
N ASP A 544 -33.08 -31.08 33.83
CA ASP A 544 -33.71 -30.24 34.86
C ASP A 544 -33.18 -30.58 36.27
N PRO A 545 -33.06 -29.60 37.18
CA PRO A 545 -32.52 -29.80 38.53
C PRO A 545 -33.55 -30.43 39.50
N SER A 546 -34.52 -31.20 38.99
CA SER A 546 -35.72 -31.59 39.75
C SER A 546 -36.27 -32.98 39.44
N GLU A 547 -35.45 -34.02 39.42
CA GLU A 547 -35.92 -35.39 39.74
C GLU A 547 -34.79 -36.30 40.24
N HIS A 548 -34.96 -36.91 41.42
CA HIS A 548 -33.96 -37.77 42.05
C HIS A 548 -34.60 -38.96 42.81
N SER A 549 -35.08 -39.94 42.05
CA SER A 549 -35.32 -41.36 42.42
C SER A 549 -35.86 -42.08 41.15
N ILE A 550 -35.75 -43.39 40.92
CA ILE A 550 -35.39 -44.55 41.76
C ILE A 550 -34.25 -45.38 41.10
N ALA A 551 -33.63 -46.24 41.90
CA ALA A 551 -32.59 -47.24 41.62
C ALA A 551 -33.00 -48.32 40.56
N GLU A 552 -32.23 -49.39 40.23
CA GLU A 552 -31.16 -50.06 40.99
C GLU A 552 -30.28 -51.00 40.12
N MET A 553 -29.00 -51.20 40.49
CA MET A 553 -28.39 -52.54 40.56
C MET A 553 -27.08 -52.55 41.36
N HIS A 554 -27.18 -52.97 42.63
CA HIS A 554 -26.22 -53.65 43.52
C HIS A 554 -24.70 -53.28 43.56
N ALA A 555 -24.00 -53.35 44.71
CA ALA A 555 -24.29 -54.14 45.92
C ALA A 555 -23.79 -53.48 47.23
N LYS A 556 -24.50 -53.81 48.34
CA LYS A 556 -24.06 -54.11 49.73
C LYS A 556 -22.76 -53.45 50.27
N THR A 557 -22.69 -52.91 51.50
CA THR A 557 -23.59 -52.97 52.68
C THR A 557 -23.18 -51.87 53.69
N ASP A 558 -24.08 -51.52 54.63
CA ASP A 558 -23.91 -51.14 56.06
C ASP A 558 -22.67 -50.31 56.52
N SER A 559 -22.75 -49.29 57.40
CA SER A 559 -23.85 -48.76 58.24
C SER A 559 -23.54 -47.31 58.72
N GLU A 560 -24.23 -46.82 59.77
CA GLU A 560 -24.41 -45.39 60.11
C GLU A 560 -23.29 -44.70 60.94
N VAL A 561 -23.58 -43.43 61.33
CA VAL A 561 -23.10 -42.65 62.50
C VAL A 561 -22.12 -41.48 62.24
N THR A 562 -22.73 -40.29 62.13
CA THR A 562 -22.34 -39.01 62.79
C THR A 562 -20.87 -38.56 62.82
N SER A 563 -20.55 -37.48 62.09
CA SER A 563 -20.22 -36.16 62.70
C SER A 563 -19.87 -35.10 61.66
N SER A 564 -19.97 -33.82 62.04
CA SER A 564 -19.70 -32.67 61.17
C SER A 564 -18.31 -32.09 61.44
N LEU A 565 -17.53 -31.86 60.37
CA LEU A 565 -16.52 -30.79 60.27
C LEU A 565 -16.07 -30.60 58.81
N ALA A 566 -15.45 -29.45 58.51
CA ALA A 566 -15.30 -28.92 57.16
C ALA A 566 -14.41 -29.77 56.22
N LEU A 567 -14.87 -29.99 54.99
CA LEU A 567 -14.04 -30.55 53.91
C LEU A 567 -13.26 -29.43 53.19
N SER A 568 -11.94 -29.60 53.08
CA SER A 568 -11.07 -28.72 52.29
C SER A 568 -11.31 -28.88 50.79
N SER A 569 -11.16 -27.80 50.03
CA SER A 569 -11.36 -27.76 48.58
C SER A 569 -10.47 -28.74 47.80
N PRO A 570 -10.96 -29.38 46.72
CA PRO A 570 -10.14 -30.16 45.81
C PRO A 570 -9.07 -29.30 45.10
N PRO A 571 -7.94 -29.90 44.66
CA PRO A 571 -6.81 -29.14 44.14
C PRO A 571 -7.16 -28.42 42.84
N ARG A 572 -6.88 -27.11 42.79
CA ARG A 572 -6.92 -26.34 41.53
C ARG A 572 -5.89 -26.91 40.56
N SER A 573 -6.34 -27.27 39.36
CA SER A 573 -5.43 -27.40 38.21
C SER A 573 -4.70 -26.07 37.98
N PRO A 574 -3.41 -26.09 37.59
CA PRO A 574 -2.68 -24.86 37.32
C PRO A 574 -3.34 -24.13 36.15
N ARG A 575 -3.74 -22.86 36.37
CA ARG A 575 -4.32 -22.01 35.33
C ARG A 575 -3.34 -21.91 34.16
N ARG A 576 -3.66 -22.56 33.03
CA ARG A 576 -2.83 -22.52 31.82
C ARG A 576 -2.61 -21.07 31.38
N PRO A 577 -1.38 -20.67 31.03
CA PRO A 577 -1.09 -19.30 30.60
C PRO A 577 -1.82 -18.99 29.28
N VAL A 578 -2.78 -18.07 29.30
CA VAL A 578 -3.48 -17.59 28.10
C VAL A 578 -2.50 -16.79 27.23
N TYR A 579 -2.53 -17.04 25.92
CA TYR A 579 -1.85 -16.23 24.90
C TYR A 579 -2.91 -15.61 24.00
N TYR A 580 -2.77 -14.32 23.69
CA TYR A 580 -3.66 -13.62 22.76
C TYR A 580 -3.19 -13.88 21.33
N VAL A 581 -4.08 -14.41 20.48
CA VAL A 581 -3.82 -14.61 19.04
C VAL A 581 -5.05 -14.12 18.28
N GLN A 582 -5.05 -12.85 17.87
CA GLN A 582 -6.05 -12.35 16.94
C GLN A 582 -5.77 -12.95 15.56
N SER A 583 -6.66 -13.85 15.10
CA SER A 583 -6.63 -14.29 13.71
C SER A 583 -7.38 -13.28 12.84
N PRO A 584 -6.82 -12.84 11.71
CA PRO A 584 -7.61 -12.16 10.68
C PRO A 584 -8.75 -13.06 10.20
N SER A 585 -9.98 -12.62 10.43
CA SER A 585 -11.17 -13.19 9.79
C SER A 585 -11.37 -12.47 8.45
N ARG A 586 -11.27 -13.20 7.35
CA ARG A 586 -11.74 -12.74 6.05
C ARG A 586 -12.80 -13.70 5.55
N ASP A 587 -14.00 -13.18 5.35
CA ASP A 587 -15.11 -13.97 4.84
C ASP A 587 -14.84 -14.44 3.42
N SER A 588 -15.18 -15.71 3.17
CA SER A 588 -15.12 -16.33 1.86
C SER A 588 -16.52 -16.33 1.26
N HIS A 589 -16.79 -15.39 0.36
CA HIS A 589 -17.86 -15.56 -0.62
C HIS A 589 -17.47 -16.73 -1.55
N ASP A 590 -17.81 -17.95 -1.14
CA ASP A 590 -17.80 -19.10 -2.04
C ASP A 590 -18.97 -18.92 -3.04
N GLY A 591 -18.64 -18.96 -4.33
CA GLY A 591 -19.56 -18.53 -5.39
C GLY A 591 -20.43 -19.66 -5.94
N GLU A 592 -21.68 -19.76 -5.47
CA GLU A 592 -22.71 -20.54 -6.16
C GLU A 592 -23.49 -19.67 -7.17
N LYS A 593 -23.80 -20.25 -8.33
CA LYS A 593 -24.55 -19.61 -9.41
C LYS A 593 -26.02 -20.03 -9.35
N THR A 594 -26.92 -19.06 -9.31
CA THR A 594 -28.27 -19.21 -9.85
C THR A 594 -28.53 -18.07 -10.84
N ALA A 595 -29.23 -18.39 -11.93
CA ALA A 595 -29.41 -17.51 -13.07
C ALA A 595 -30.91 -17.33 -13.38
N THR A 596 -31.20 -16.37 -14.26
CA THR A 596 -32.54 -15.92 -14.68
C THR A 596 -33.33 -15.16 -13.60
N SER A 597 -34.25 -14.25 -13.94
CA SER A 597 -34.83 -13.96 -15.26
C SER A 597 -34.90 -12.46 -15.58
N PHE A 598 -34.79 -12.12 -16.86
CA PHE A 598 -35.16 -10.81 -17.40
C PHE A 598 -36.63 -10.82 -17.82
N HIS A 599 -37.44 -9.85 -17.38
CA HIS A 599 -38.64 -9.42 -18.10
C HIS A 599 -38.92 -7.94 -17.81
N SER A 600 -38.85 -7.08 -18.84
CA SER A 600 -39.24 -5.66 -18.76
C SER A 600 -39.44 -5.03 -20.15
N THR A 601 -40.67 -5.14 -20.68
CA THR A 601 -41.30 -4.30 -21.73
C THR A 601 -42.76 -4.78 -21.88
N PRO A 602 -43.70 -3.98 -22.43
CA PRO A 602 -43.60 -2.59 -22.93
C PRO A 602 -44.22 -1.60 -21.89
N ALA A 603 -44.55 -0.32 -22.16
CA ALA A 603 -44.77 0.40 -23.42
C ALA A 603 -44.68 1.94 -23.30
N LEU A 604 -44.88 2.61 -24.45
CA LEU A 604 -45.41 3.97 -24.64
C LEU A 604 -44.56 5.18 -24.19
N SER A 605 -43.78 5.69 -25.15
CA SER A 605 -43.53 7.12 -25.31
C SER A 605 -44.82 7.88 -25.74
N PRO A 606 -44.91 9.19 -25.43
CA PRO A 606 -44.88 10.22 -26.49
C PRO A 606 -43.91 11.38 -26.14
N THR A 607 -42.90 11.70 -26.95
CA THR A 607 -42.90 12.69 -28.07
C THR A 607 -43.22 14.16 -27.72
N ALA A 608 -42.17 15.01 -27.64
CA ALA A 608 -42.11 16.40 -28.13
C ALA A 608 -40.67 16.95 -27.88
N SER A 609 -39.74 16.99 -28.84
CA SER A 609 -39.64 17.88 -30.02
C SER A 609 -39.48 19.39 -29.67
N PRO A 610 -38.62 20.16 -30.38
CA PRO A 610 -37.50 20.90 -29.74
C PRO A 610 -37.60 22.42 -30.11
N PRO A 611 -36.62 23.19 -30.69
CA PRO A 611 -35.14 23.09 -30.79
C PRO A 611 -34.32 24.43 -30.75
N ARG A 612 -33.00 24.29 -30.96
CA ARG A 612 -32.11 25.10 -31.88
C ARG A 612 -31.43 26.41 -31.43
N HIS A 613 -30.14 26.49 -31.85
CA HIS A 613 -29.32 27.67 -32.19
C HIS A 613 -28.91 28.62 -31.02
N SER A 614 -27.81 29.39 -31.07
CA SER A 614 -26.96 29.82 -32.21
C SER A 614 -25.47 30.02 -31.85
N HIS A 615 -24.60 29.90 -32.87
CA HIS A 615 -23.40 30.71 -33.22
C HIS A 615 -22.65 31.51 -32.13
N SER A 616 -21.32 31.43 -31.89
CA SER A 616 -20.07 31.19 -32.67
C SER A 616 -19.23 32.46 -32.91
N SER A 617 -17.96 32.42 -32.43
CA SER A 617 -16.75 33.13 -32.90
C SER A 617 -16.70 34.67 -33.01
N ILE A 618 -15.63 35.28 -32.47
CA ILE A 618 -14.66 36.19 -33.16
C ILE A 618 -13.59 36.68 -32.15
N GLY A 619 -12.34 36.89 -32.60
CA GLY A 619 -11.24 37.55 -31.85
C GLY A 619 -10.86 38.90 -32.50
N PRO A 620 -9.58 39.31 -32.59
CA PRO A 620 -8.35 38.76 -31.98
C PRO A 620 -7.42 39.88 -31.43
N HIS A 621 -6.10 39.62 -31.35
CA HIS A 621 -4.98 40.55 -31.09
C HIS A 621 -4.71 40.99 -29.62
N SER A 622 -3.45 41.18 -29.15
CA SER A 622 -2.13 40.74 -29.67
C SER A 622 -0.99 40.98 -28.64
N ARG A 623 0.20 40.43 -28.95
CA ARG A 623 1.56 40.76 -28.46
C ARG A 623 2.11 40.05 -27.20
N ASP A 624 3.03 39.13 -27.50
CA ASP A 624 4.42 38.99 -26.98
C ASP A 624 4.61 38.79 -25.45
N SER A 625 5.08 37.65 -24.92
CA SER A 625 6.35 36.90 -25.15
C SER A 625 7.60 37.60 -24.54
N SER A 626 8.52 36.96 -23.80
CA SER A 626 8.63 35.56 -23.36
C SER A 626 9.66 35.33 -22.22
N SER A 627 9.57 34.15 -21.58
CA SER A 627 10.67 33.27 -21.12
C SER A 627 11.69 33.61 -20.00
N SER A 628 12.08 32.50 -19.32
CA SER A 628 13.41 32.11 -18.80
C SER A 628 14.07 32.81 -17.60
N ARG A 629 14.08 32.04 -16.51
CA ARG A 629 14.95 32.04 -15.32
C ARG A 629 16.46 31.82 -15.61
N PHE A 630 17.27 32.21 -14.60
CA PHE A 630 18.54 31.61 -14.10
C PHE A 630 19.95 32.00 -14.67
N SER A 631 20.67 32.77 -13.84
CA SER A 631 22.02 32.49 -13.25
C SER A 631 23.30 32.36 -14.10
N GLY A 632 24.34 33.15 -13.78
CA GLY A 632 25.74 32.93 -14.22
C GLY A 632 26.79 33.93 -13.70
N SER A 633 27.62 33.51 -12.74
CA SER A 633 28.74 34.18 -12.04
C SER A 633 29.80 34.96 -12.88
N ILE A 634 30.53 35.93 -12.28
CA ILE A 634 32.04 35.98 -12.17
C ILE A 634 32.58 37.28 -11.47
N LYS A 635 33.81 37.21 -10.91
CA LYS A 635 34.65 38.24 -10.21
C LYS A 635 35.98 38.47 -11.01
N PRO A 636 37.01 39.31 -10.67
CA PRO A 636 37.34 40.00 -9.41
C PRO A 636 37.91 41.46 -9.55
N GLY A 637 38.50 42.02 -8.48
CA GLY A 637 39.41 43.21 -8.52
C GLY A 637 39.65 43.85 -7.14
N ALA A 638 40.88 44.25 -6.76
CA ALA A 638 41.19 44.87 -5.44
C ALA A 638 42.55 45.62 -5.34
N ARG A 639 42.63 46.58 -4.39
CA ARG A 639 43.79 47.44 -3.97
C ARG A 639 44.18 48.55 -4.99
N GLY A 640 44.62 49.77 -4.61
CA GLY A 640 44.72 50.47 -3.31
C GLY A 640 45.72 51.67 -3.31
N ARG A 641 45.73 52.55 -2.28
CA ARG A 641 46.60 53.77 -2.05
C ARG A 641 46.20 55.06 -2.83
N LYS A 642 46.51 56.34 -2.46
CA LYS A 642 47.18 57.01 -1.29
C LYS A 642 46.98 58.58 -1.32
N ILE A 643 47.02 59.28 -0.15
CA ILE A 643 47.54 60.69 0.09
C ILE A 643 46.73 61.87 -0.56
N ALA A 644 46.66 63.15 -0.14
CA ALA A 644 47.18 64.08 0.94
C ALA A 644 46.01 65.04 1.40
N ALA A 645 45.98 65.90 2.44
CA ALA A 645 46.90 66.90 3.07
C ALA A 645 47.10 68.21 2.23
N THR A 646 47.11 69.48 2.73
CA THR A 646 46.87 70.13 4.05
C THR A 646 46.78 71.68 3.90
N GLY A 647 46.05 72.41 4.76
CA GLY A 647 46.12 73.89 4.98
C GLY A 647 45.39 74.81 3.98
N SER A 648 45.14 76.11 4.23
CA SER A 648 45.14 76.92 5.49
C SER A 648 44.46 78.32 5.26
N ASP A 649 44.13 79.04 6.35
CA ASP A 649 43.93 80.53 6.47
C ASP A 649 42.79 81.24 5.66
N VAL A 650 42.40 82.52 5.85
CA VAL A 650 41.94 83.35 7.01
C VAL A 650 41.19 84.62 6.47
N ALA A 651 40.33 85.31 7.27
CA ALA A 651 39.68 86.64 7.03
C ALA A 651 38.55 86.72 5.95
N ASP A 652 37.31 87.18 6.23
CA ASP A 652 36.76 88.58 6.39
C ASP A 652 36.49 89.32 5.04
N GLU A 653 35.47 90.18 4.81
CA GLU A 653 34.39 90.79 5.64
C GLU A 653 33.23 91.38 4.75
N LYS A 654 32.10 91.82 5.34
CA LYS A 654 30.98 92.69 4.79
C LYS A 654 30.10 92.12 3.64
N GLY A 655 28.79 92.41 3.47
CA GLY A 655 27.75 93.18 4.21
C GLY A 655 26.48 93.35 3.31
N ALA A 656 25.41 94.11 3.58
CA ALA A 656 24.63 94.40 4.81
C ALA A 656 23.48 95.44 4.55
N THR A 657 22.17 95.08 4.65
CA THR A 657 21.01 96.03 4.85
C THR A 657 19.70 95.28 5.23
N ARG A 658 19.07 95.56 6.39
CA ARG A 658 17.87 96.44 6.67
C ARG A 658 16.56 96.07 5.93
N GLY A 659 15.37 95.94 6.54
CA GLY A 659 14.86 96.05 7.95
C GLY A 659 13.30 95.98 7.96
N GLY A 660 12.50 96.00 9.04
CA GLY A 660 12.71 95.95 10.51
C GLY A 660 11.42 96.36 11.32
N ARG A 661 11.41 96.22 12.67
CA ARG A 661 10.39 96.73 13.67
C ARG A 661 9.00 96.04 13.68
N ILE A 662 8.21 95.86 14.77
CA ILE A 662 8.21 96.18 16.25
C ILE A 662 7.62 94.94 17.01
N GLY A 663 7.89 94.56 18.28
CA GLY A 663 8.85 95.01 19.32
C GLY A 663 8.33 94.83 20.78
N LYS A 664 9.21 95.01 21.80
CA LYS A 664 8.97 95.06 23.29
C LYS A 664 8.56 93.73 23.99
N ARG A 665 8.89 93.43 25.27
CA ARG A 665 9.75 94.02 26.35
C ARG A 665 10.20 92.85 27.28
N LYS A 666 11.50 92.50 27.46
CA LYS A 666 12.58 93.08 28.32
C LYS A 666 12.55 92.63 29.82
N GLU A 667 13.65 91.98 30.27
CA GLU A 667 14.35 92.14 31.58
C GLU A 667 13.65 91.68 32.90
N CYS A 668 14.32 91.35 34.02
CA CYS A 668 15.75 91.35 34.45
C CYS A 668 15.96 90.22 35.54
N ALA A 669 17.04 89.97 36.31
CA ALA A 669 18.36 90.59 36.55
C ALA A 669 19.39 89.52 37.08
N THR A 670 20.55 89.94 37.58
CA THR A 670 21.59 89.16 38.31
C THR A 670 21.69 89.63 39.78
N ILE A 671 22.12 88.77 40.72
CA ILE A 671 22.76 89.17 42.00
C ILE A 671 23.88 88.17 42.33
N GLU A 672 25.04 88.67 42.76
CA GLU A 672 26.07 87.97 43.55
C GLU A 672 26.32 88.80 44.82
N GLU A 673 26.57 88.16 45.97
CA GLU A 673 27.41 88.71 47.05
C GLU A 673 27.78 87.60 48.06
N GLU A 674 28.74 87.88 48.95
CA GLU A 674 29.39 86.92 49.86
C GLU A 674 28.86 87.00 51.32
N GLY A 675 29.19 86.01 52.16
CA GLY A 675 29.45 86.29 53.59
C GLY A 675 28.92 85.31 54.67
N LEU A 676 29.88 84.68 55.37
CA LEU A 676 29.91 84.39 56.82
C LEU A 676 28.97 83.34 57.49
N LEU A 677 29.66 82.35 58.09
CA LEU A 677 29.46 81.70 59.41
C LEU A 677 28.30 80.70 59.70
N GLU A 678 28.76 79.46 59.95
CA GLU A 678 28.53 78.62 61.16
C GLU A 678 27.20 77.83 61.41
N ASP A 679 27.42 76.74 62.16
CA ASP A 679 26.56 75.85 62.95
C ASP A 679 25.49 74.89 62.35
N GLU A 680 25.93 73.62 62.29
CA GLU A 680 25.32 72.40 62.87
C GLU A 680 24.09 71.66 62.26
N GLU A 681 23.98 70.40 62.75
CA GLU A 681 22.93 69.37 62.64
C GLU A 681 22.70 68.61 61.31
N GLU A 682 22.03 67.44 61.43
CA GLU A 682 22.12 66.30 60.52
C GLU A 682 20.90 66.12 59.59
N GLU A 683 21.13 65.59 58.37
CA GLU A 683 20.49 64.33 57.94
C GLU A 683 21.11 63.72 56.67
N ARG A 684 21.08 62.39 56.54
CA ARG A 684 21.77 61.65 55.46
C ARG A 684 20.92 61.44 54.20
N GLY A 685 20.93 62.43 53.30
CA GLY A 685 20.31 62.31 51.97
C GLY A 685 20.95 61.23 51.08
N LEU A 686 20.13 60.31 50.54
CA LEU A 686 20.58 59.26 49.62
C LEU A 686 21.07 59.83 48.26
N PRO A 687 22.12 59.26 47.64
CA PRO A 687 22.74 59.84 46.45
C PRO A 687 21.84 59.75 45.21
N ARG A 688 21.91 60.78 44.33
CA ARG A 688 21.09 60.93 43.12
C ARG A 688 21.07 59.71 42.16
N ARG A 689 22.06 58.82 42.23
CA ARG A 689 22.07 57.55 41.46
C ARG A 689 21.03 56.53 41.96
N CYS A 690 20.74 56.49 43.26
CA CYS A 690 19.69 55.65 43.83
C CYS A 690 18.30 56.09 43.35
N TYR A 691 18.07 57.40 43.19
CA TYR A 691 16.81 57.93 42.65
C TYR A 691 16.53 57.44 41.22
N TYR A 692 17.54 57.32 40.35
CA TYR A 692 17.34 56.77 39.00
C TYR A 692 16.94 55.29 39.04
N LEU A 693 17.61 54.48 39.88
CA LEU A 693 17.27 53.06 40.04
C LEU A 693 15.88 52.87 40.66
N ALA A 694 15.53 53.65 41.69
CA ALA A 694 14.21 53.65 42.31
C ALA A 694 13.12 54.11 41.33
N PHE A 695 13.40 55.10 40.47
CA PHE A 695 12.49 55.56 39.42
C PHE A 695 12.26 54.48 38.35
N VAL A 696 13.33 53.82 37.86
CA VAL A 696 13.22 52.73 36.88
C VAL A 696 12.46 51.53 37.47
N LEU A 697 12.73 51.17 38.73
CA LEU A 697 12.05 50.06 39.40
C LEU A 697 10.59 50.39 39.71
N GLY A 698 10.30 51.60 40.18
CA GLY A 698 8.93 52.10 40.38
C GLY A 698 8.14 52.18 39.07
N PHE A 699 8.76 52.66 37.98
CA PHE A 699 8.18 52.63 36.64
C PHE A 699 7.88 51.20 36.18
N ALA A 700 8.81 50.25 36.39
CA ALA A 700 8.61 48.85 36.02
C ALA A 700 7.45 48.19 36.81
N VAL A 701 7.32 48.49 38.12
CA VAL A 701 6.21 48.02 38.96
C VAL A 701 4.87 48.62 38.49
N LEU A 702 4.81 49.95 38.31
CA LEU A 702 3.60 50.65 37.88
C LEU A 702 3.15 50.23 36.47
N PHE A 703 4.10 50.09 35.54
CA PHE A 703 3.85 49.58 34.19
C PHE A 703 3.35 48.12 34.21
N SER A 704 3.92 47.27 35.07
CA SER A 704 3.47 45.86 35.22
C SER A 704 2.07 45.78 35.82
N PHE A 705 1.75 46.62 36.81
CA PHE A 705 0.42 46.74 37.39
C PHE A 705 -0.61 47.20 36.34
N PHE A 706 -0.27 48.23 35.55
CA PHE A 706 -1.11 48.69 34.44
C PHE A 706 -1.30 47.62 33.35
N ALA A 707 -0.26 46.85 33.01
CA ALA A 707 -0.34 45.74 32.06
C ALA A 707 -1.23 44.59 32.58
N LEU A 708 -1.19 44.29 33.89
CA LEU A 708 -2.08 43.33 34.53
C LEU A 708 -3.55 43.80 34.52
N ILE A 709 -3.81 45.08 34.78
CA ILE A 709 -5.15 45.67 34.66
C ILE A 709 -5.67 45.56 33.22
N LEU A 710 -4.87 45.93 32.21
CA LEU A 710 -5.25 45.79 30.80
C LEU A 710 -5.49 44.33 30.39
N TRP A 711 -4.67 43.40 30.89
CA TRP A 711 -4.86 41.96 30.66
C TRP A 711 -6.18 41.46 31.26
N GLY A 712 -6.45 41.80 32.53
CA GLY A 712 -7.71 41.45 33.22
C GLY A 712 -8.93 42.05 32.52
N ALA A 713 -8.90 43.35 32.21
CA ALA A 713 -9.97 44.05 31.49
C ALA A 713 -10.20 43.50 30.07
N SER A 714 -9.16 42.96 29.42
CA SER A 714 -9.32 42.34 28.09
C SER A 714 -10.00 40.97 28.16
N ARG A 715 -9.89 40.22 29.26
CA ARG A 715 -10.43 38.85 29.38
C ARG A 715 -11.95 38.77 29.41
N SER A 716 -12.64 39.81 29.89
CA SER A 716 -14.11 39.87 29.88
C SER A 716 -14.69 40.14 28.48
N GLN A 717 -13.89 40.68 27.55
CA GLN A 717 -14.32 41.06 26.21
C GLN A 717 -14.15 39.92 25.20
N LYS A 718 -14.73 38.74 25.50
CA LYS A 718 -14.77 37.59 24.58
C LYS A 718 -15.50 37.95 23.28
N PRO A 719 -14.97 37.65 22.08
CA PRO A 719 -15.68 37.86 20.82
C PRO A 719 -16.88 36.90 20.70
N ARG A 720 -17.92 37.31 19.97
CA ARG A 720 -19.13 36.50 19.74
C ARG A 720 -19.16 35.97 18.31
N VAL A 721 -19.30 34.65 18.17
CA VAL A 721 -19.58 33.95 16.90
C VAL A 721 -21.10 33.74 16.81
N THR A 722 -21.66 33.74 15.60
CA THR A 722 -23.04 33.32 15.35
C THR A 722 -23.15 32.73 13.95
N MET A 723 -23.44 31.43 13.87
CA MET A 723 -23.67 30.71 12.62
C MET A 723 -24.97 31.19 11.96
N LYS A 724 -25.00 31.23 10.62
CA LYS A 724 -26.19 31.63 9.85
C LYS A 724 -26.79 30.44 9.13
N SER A 725 -26.03 29.85 8.21
CA SER A 725 -26.49 28.80 7.33
C SER A 725 -25.34 28.00 6.72
N ILE A 726 -25.66 26.82 6.20
CA ILE A 726 -24.83 26.04 5.29
C ILE A 726 -25.66 25.74 4.03
N THR A 727 -25.04 25.85 2.86
CA THR A 727 -25.64 25.48 1.57
C THR A 727 -24.89 24.28 1.04
N PHE A 728 -25.60 23.27 0.54
CA PHE A 728 -24.99 22.10 -0.09
C PHE A 728 -25.10 22.26 -1.60
N ASP A 729 -23.97 22.61 -2.23
CA ASP A 729 -23.93 23.06 -3.62
C ASP A 729 -23.86 21.87 -4.60
N ASN A 730 -23.22 20.77 -4.20
CA ASN A 730 -23.21 19.50 -4.94
C ASN A 730 -22.91 18.32 -4.02
N PHE A 731 -23.56 17.17 -4.23
CA PHE A 731 -23.21 15.89 -3.60
C PHE A 731 -23.39 14.75 -4.60
N ILE A 732 -22.30 14.03 -4.91
CA ILE A 732 -22.28 12.89 -5.84
C ILE A 732 -21.54 11.74 -5.16
N ILE A 733 -22.07 10.53 -5.29
CA ILE A 733 -21.37 9.28 -4.99
C ILE A 733 -21.16 8.55 -6.32
N GLN A 734 -19.93 8.11 -6.58
CA GLN A 734 -19.53 7.42 -7.80
C GLN A 734 -18.55 6.30 -7.48
N ALA A 735 -18.62 5.16 -8.19
CA ALA A 735 -17.61 4.12 -8.05
C ALA A 735 -16.23 4.64 -8.50
N GLY A 736 -15.18 4.25 -7.78
CA GLY A 736 -13.80 4.62 -8.10
C GLY A 736 -12.79 3.75 -7.36
N THR A 737 -11.52 4.17 -7.39
CA THR A 737 -10.43 3.61 -6.59
C THR A 737 -9.79 4.72 -5.77
N ASP A 738 -9.38 4.38 -4.55
CA ASP A 738 -8.69 5.29 -3.64
C ASP A 738 -7.17 5.31 -3.87
N ALA A 739 -6.43 5.98 -2.98
CA ALA A 739 -4.98 6.02 -3.03
C ALA A 739 -4.30 4.65 -2.77
N SER A 740 -4.97 3.71 -2.09
CA SER A 740 -4.53 2.32 -1.93
C SER A 740 -4.98 1.38 -3.07
N LEU A 741 -5.58 1.94 -4.14
CA LEU A 741 -6.11 1.24 -5.33
C LEU A 741 -7.27 0.27 -5.04
N VAL A 742 -7.90 0.37 -3.88
CA VAL A 742 -9.06 -0.46 -3.49
C VAL A 742 -10.32 0.10 -4.15
N PRO A 743 -11.07 -0.70 -4.94
CA PRO A 743 -12.36 -0.28 -5.49
C PRO A 743 -13.36 0.05 -4.39
N THR A 744 -13.97 1.23 -4.46
CA THR A 744 -14.85 1.77 -3.42
C THR A 744 -15.81 2.83 -3.96
N ASP A 745 -16.87 3.13 -3.22
CA ASP A 745 -17.72 4.29 -3.50
C ASP A 745 -17.03 5.57 -3.03
N MET A 746 -16.91 6.52 -3.95
CA MET A 746 -16.24 7.80 -3.77
C MET A 746 -17.25 8.94 -3.71
N SER A 747 -17.39 9.54 -2.54
CA SER A 747 -18.19 10.76 -2.38
C SER A 747 -17.45 11.98 -2.91
N THR A 748 -18.20 12.96 -3.41
CA THR A 748 -17.69 14.29 -3.76
C THR A 748 -18.75 15.31 -3.34
N LEU A 749 -18.38 16.16 -2.40
CA LEU A 749 -19.26 17.08 -1.69
C LEU A 749 -18.70 18.49 -1.79
N ASN A 750 -19.51 19.47 -2.18
CA ASN A 750 -19.18 20.88 -2.13
C ASN A 750 -20.25 21.61 -1.32
N SER A 751 -19.82 22.43 -0.37
CA SER A 751 -20.73 23.14 0.53
C SER A 751 -20.18 24.51 0.96
N THR A 752 -21.08 25.45 1.18
CA THR A 752 -20.77 26.84 1.51
C THR A 752 -21.33 27.20 2.89
N VAL A 753 -20.43 27.38 3.87
CA VAL A 753 -20.76 27.71 5.27
C VAL A 753 -20.72 29.22 5.47
N SER A 754 -21.79 29.79 6.04
CA SER A 754 -21.96 31.22 6.30
C SER A 754 -22.18 31.50 7.78
N PHE A 755 -21.36 32.40 8.35
CA PHE A 755 -21.48 32.83 9.74
C PHE A 755 -21.14 34.31 9.91
N SER A 756 -21.20 34.80 11.14
CA SER A 756 -20.69 36.12 11.48
C SER A 756 -19.86 36.11 12.76
N PHE A 757 -18.81 36.94 12.75
CA PHE A 757 -17.90 37.15 13.86
C PHE A 757 -18.02 38.60 14.33
N ARG A 758 -18.26 38.82 15.62
CA ARG A 758 -18.39 40.15 16.24
C ARG A 758 -17.33 40.33 17.32
N ASN A 759 -16.43 41.29 17.10
CA ASN A 759 -15.52 41.75 18.14
C ASN A 759 -16.29 42.63 19.14
N THR A 760 -16.39 42.17 20.37
CA THR A 760 -16.98 42.91 21.51
C THR A 760 -15.98 43.91 22.12
N GLY A 761 -14.69 43.75 21.82
CA GLY A 761 -13.59 44.55 22.35
C GLY A 761 -13.79 46.05 22.13
N SER A 762 -13.67 46.84 23.20
CA SER A 762 -13.88 48.30 23.15
C SER A 762 -12.60 49.10 22.86
N PHE A 763 -11.43 48.57 23.25
CA PHE A 763 -10.13 49.24 23.10
C PHE A 763 -9.13 48.52 22.15
N PHE A 764 -9.42 47.29 21.70
CA PHE A 764 -8.54 46.53 20.80
C PHE A 764 -9.28 45.92 19.59
N GLY A 765 -8.55 45.72 18.50
CA GLY A 765 -8.93 44.82 17.41
C GLY A 765 -8.31 43.42 17.60
N VAL A 766 -8.86 42.43 16.90
CA VAL A 766 -8.43 41.03 16.98
C VAL A 766 -8.05 40.47 15.60
N HIS A 767 -6.97 39.69 15.55
CA HIS A 767 -6.65 38.84 14.42
C HIS A 767 -7.38 37.51 14.61
N VAL A 768 -8.16 37.11 13.61
CA VAL A 768 -9.05 35.94 13.62
C VAL A 768 -8.52 34.92 12.64
N SER A 769 -8.44 33.69 13.12
CA SER A 769 -8.06 32.47 12.41
C SER A 769 -8.97 31.33 12.85
N SER A 770 -8.96 30.18 12.19
CA SER A 770 -9.66 28.98 12.65
C SER A 770 -8.77 27.74 12.50
N THR A 771 -9.23 26.60 13.03
CA THR A 771 -8.91 25.31 12.39
C THR A 771 -9.64 25.22 11.05
N SER A 772 -9.28 24.24 10.22
CA SER A 772 -10.16 23.82 9.13
C SER A 772 -11.55 23.45 9.67
N LEU A 773 -12.57 23.77 8.89
CA LEU A 773 -13.94 23.33 9.09
C LEU A 773 -14.03 21.89 8.62
N GLN A 774 -14.38 20.98 9.52
CA GLN A 774 -14.59 19.56 9.22
C GLN A 774 -16.10 19.30 9.17
N LEU A 775 -16.52 18.54 8.15
CA LEU A 775 -17.91 18.12 7.98
C LEU A 775 -17.96 16.59 7.94
N ASP A 776 -18.46 16.03 9.04
CA ASP A 776 -18.31 14.63 9.39
C ASP A 776 -19.66 13.89 9.32
N TYR A 777 -19.68 12.71 8.69
CA TYR A 777 -20.76 11.74 8.80
C TYR A 777 -20.31 10.64 9.77
N THR A 778 -20.97 10.55 10.93
CA THR A 778 -20.64 9.64 12.05
C THR A 778 -19.18 9.74 12.52
N GLN A 779 -18.25 8.99 11.90
CA GLN A 779 -16.80 8.99 12.16
C GLN A 779 -15.96 9.33 10.91
N LEU A 780 -16.60 9.58 9.77
CA LEU A 780 -15.98 9.80 8.46
C LEU A 780 -16.09 11.28 8.04
N THR A 781 -14.97 12.00 7.97
CA THR A 781 -14.92 13.37 7.43
C THR A 781 -15.18 13.36 5.93
N LEU A 782 -16.34 13.86 5.48
CA LEU A 782 -16.73 13.90 4.07
C LEU A 782 -16.17 15.12 3.31
N ALA A 783 -15.93 16.22 4.00
CA ALA A 783 -15.42 17.45 3.41
C ALA A 783 -14.65 18.30 4.43
N THR A 784 -13.69 19.10 3.95
CA THR A 784 -12.92 20.04 4.77
C THR A 784 -12.80 21.42 4.10
N GLY A 785 -12.59 22.48 4.88
CA GLY A 785 -12.47 23.83 4.30
C GLY A 785 -11.83 24.86 5.21
N ASP A 786 -11.00 25.74 4.65
CA ASP A 786 -10.27 26.75 5.42
C ASP A 786 -10.89 28.16 5.31
N MET A 787 -11.01 28.82 6.46
CA MET A 787 -11.37 30.23 6.54
C MET A 787 -10.14 31.12 6.32
N LYS A 788 -10.24 32.07 5.39
CA LYS A 788 -9.20 33.11 5.21
C LYS A 788 -9.04 33.95 6.49
N ASN A 789 -7.84 33.97 7.05
CA ASN A 789 -7.49 34.78 8.22
C ASN A 789 -7.81 36.27 7.99
N PHE A 790 -8.32 36.97 9.02
CA PHE A 790 -8.66 38.40 8.91
C PHE A 790 -8.43 39.18 10.21
N TYR A 791 -8.30 40.50 10.09
CA TYR A 791 -8.33 41.42 11.23
C TYR A 791 -9.75 42.00 11.41
N GLN A 792 -10.20 42.10 12.65
CA GLN A 792 -11.48 42.70 13.03
C GLN A 792 -11.25 43.87 14.00
N SER A 793 -11.68 45.07 13.61
CA SER A 793 -11.55 46.27 14.44
C SER A 793 -12.39 46.21 15.73
N ARG A 794 -12.15 47.14 16.67
CA ARG A 794 -12.95 47.29 17.90
C ARG A 794 -14.45 47.47 17.61
N LYS A 795 -15.31 46.92 18.47
CA LYS A 795 -16.79 47.00 18.42
C LYS A 795 -17.47 46.64 17.07
N SER A 796 -16.80 45.94 16.15
CA SER A 796 -17.30 45.69 14.79
C SER A 796 -17.65 44.22 14.52
N GLN A 797 -18.42 43.99 13.46
CA GLN A 797 -18.88 42.66 13.02
C GLN A 797 -18.55 42.44 11.55
N ARG A 798 -18.29 41.18 11.18
CA ARG A 798 -18.03 40.75 9.81
C ARG A 798 -18.82 39.48 9.51
N ASN A 799 -19.37 39.41 8.30
CA ASN A 799 -19.89 38.17 7.73
C ASN A 799 -18.72 37.38 7.13
N VAL A 800 -18.67 36.10 7.40
CA VAL A 800 -17.62 35.19 6.93
C VAL A 800 -18.30 34.06 6.15
N VAL A 801 -17.74 33.76 4.98
CA VAL A 801 -18.13 32.62 4.16
C VAL A 801 -16.89 31.76 3.95
N ALA A 802 -17.03 30.45 4.17
CA ALA A 802 -15.99 29.46 3.94
C ALA A 802 -16.57 28.34 3.07
N VAL A 803 -15.79 27.88 2.09
CA VAL A 803 -16.14 26.72 1.26
C VAL A 803 -15.53 25.49 1.92
N VAL A 804 -16.32 24.43 2.03
CA VAL A 804 -15.98 23.15 2.65
C VAL A 804 -16.24 22.06 1.60
N GLU A 805 -15.14 21.52 1.07
CA GLU A 805 -15.13 20.64 -0.10
C GLU A 805 -14.46 19.28 0.23
N GLY A 806 -14.98 18.22 -0.36
CA GLY A 806 -14.38 16.89 -0.38
C GLY A 806 -14.44 16.35 -1.80
N ARG A 807 -13.29 15.91 -2.35
CA ARG A 807 -13.20 15.34 -3.70
C ARG A 807 -12.76 13.89 -3.63
N LYS A 808 -13.58 12.99 -4.18
CA LYS A 808 -13.34 11.53 -4.19
C LYS A 808 -12.92 11.00 -2.80
N VAL A 809 -13.72 11.31 -1.78
CA VAL A 809 -13.52 10.82 -0.41
C VAL A 809 -14.14 9.43 -0.28
N PRO A 810 -13.35 8.38 0.05
CA PRO A 810 -13.82 7.01 0.04
C PRO A 810 -14.76 6.71 1.22
N LEU A 811 -15.82 5.97 0.95
CA LEU A 811 -16.91 5.70 1.89
C LEU A 811 -16.74 4.42 2.74
N TYR A 812 -15.50 4.05 3.07
CA TYR A 812 -15.24 2.91 3.95
C TYR A 812 -15.94 3.11 5.31
N GLY A 813 -16.80 2.16 5.69
CA GLY A 813 -17.60 2.25 6.92
C GLY A 813 -18.80 3.21 6.87
N GLY A 814 -19.09 3.85 5.73
CA GLY A 814 -20.21 4.81 5.58
C GLY A 814 -21.63 4.23 5.78
N GLY A 815 -21.75 2.91 5.80
CA GLY A 815 -23.01 2.19 6.02
C GLY A 815 -24.02 2.28 4.87
N PRO A 816 -25.11 1.50 4.94
CA PRO A 816 -26.07 1.36 3.82
C PRO A 816 -26.83 2.65 3.48
N ILE A 817 -26.85 3.63 4.39
CA ILE A 817 -27.52 4.93 4.18
C ILE A 817 -26.78 5.78 3.14
N LEU A 818 -25.45 5.68 3.05
CA LEU A 818 -24.68 6.36 2.01
C LEU A 818 -24.61 5.53 0.72
N THR A 819 -24.33 4.22 0.81
CA THR A 819 -24.07 3.39 -0.38
C THR A 819 -25.33 2.99 -1.16
N GLY A 820 -26.52 3.02 -0.56
CA GLY A 820 -27.78 2.58 -1.20
C GLY A 820 -28.31 3.46 -2.35
N THR A 821 -27.49 4.31 -2.96
CA THR A 821 -27.93 5.42 -3.82
C THR A 821 -27.26 5.52 -5.19
N SER A 822 -26.60 4.45 -5.62
CA SER A 822 -26.16 4.26 -7.00
C SER A 822 -27.34 4.20 -7.99
N GLY A 823 -27.76 5.36 -8.51
CA GLY A 823 -28.57 5.45 -9.74
C GLY A 823 -30.09 5.60 -9.61
N ARG A 824 -30.63 6.20 -8.54
CA ARG A 824 -32.06 6.62 -8.48
C ARG A 824 -32.22 8.15 -8.63
N PRO A 825 -33.19 8.63 -9.43
CA PRO A 825 -33.47 10.06 -9.59
C PRO A 825 -34.22 10.67 -8.39
N ASN A 826 -34.87 9.85 -7.58
CA ASN A 826 -35.31 10.24 -6.23
C ASN A 826 -34.19 9.83 -5.26
N GLY A 827 -33.53 10.82 -4.67
CA GLY A 827 -32.21 10.67 -4.04
C GLY A 827 -32.18 9.99 -2.65
N PRO A 828 -31.01 10.00 -1.98
CA PRO A 828 -30.82 9.44 -0.63
C PRO A 828 -31.85 9.92 0.40
N ASN A 829 -32.11 9.08 1.39
CA ASN A 829 -32.72 9.51 2.65
C ASN A 829 -31.88 10.66 3.27
N PRO A 830 -32.49 11.61 4.01
CA PRO A 830 -31.77 12.76 4.56
C PRO A 830 -30.57 12.34 5.43
N ILE A 831 -29.38 12.84 5.08
CA ILE A 831 -28.10 12.40 5.64
C ILE A 831 -27.72 13.30 6.83
N PRO A 832 -27.63 12.78 8.08
CA PRO A 832 -27.19 13.56 9.23
C PRO A 832 -25.68 13.80 9.20
N LEU A 833 -25.26 15.06 9.31
CA LEU A 833 -23.87 15.51 9.29
C LEU A 833 -23.56 16.41 10.50
N SER A 834 -22.30 16.41 10.91
CA SER A 834 -21.78 17.27 11.96
C SER A 834 -20.73 18.24 11.40
N LEU A 835 -20.89 19.54 11.64
CA LEU A 835 -19.92 20.57 11.27
C LEU A 835 -19.15 21.00 12.52
N SER A 836 -17.84 20.80 12.55
CA SER A 836 -16.97 21.11 13.70
C SER A 836 -15.78 22.00 13.31
N PHE A 837 -15.47 23.00 14.17
CA PHE A 837 -14.25 23.83 14.08
C PHE A 837 -14.00 24.67 15.33
N VAL A 838 -12.77 25.19 15.48
CA VAL A 838 -12.39 26.13 16.54
C VAL A 838 -11.89 27.44 15.94
N ILE A 839 -12.60 28.55 16.23
CA ILE A 839 -12.15 29.91 15.91
C ILE A 839 -11.14 30.37 16.97
N LYS A 840 -10.00 30.89 16.52
CA LYS A 840 -8.87 31.34 17.35
C LYS A 840 -8.63 32.83 17.09
N ALA A 841 -8.97 33.67 18.06
CA ALA A 841 -8.81 35.12 18.00
C ALA A 841 -7.70 35.60 18.94
N ARG A 842 -6.83 36.50 18.46
CA ARG A 842 -5.66 37.03 19.19
C ARG A 842 -5.66 38.55 19.14
N ALA A 843 -5.47 39.23 20.27
CA ALA A 843 -5.27 40.68 20.31
C ALA A 843 -3.85 41.04 20.74
N TYR A 844 -3.46 42.28 20.45
CA TYR A 844 -2.20 42.89 20.86
C TYR A 844 -2.54 44.24 21.53
N VAL A 845 -2.80 44.21 22.84
CA VAL A 845 -3.34 45.38 23.58
C VAL A 845 -2.23 46.38 23.90
N LEU A 846 -1.04 45.89 24.21
CA LEU A 846 0.15 46.69 24.47
C LEU A 846 1.34 46.01 23.77
N GLY A 847 1.35 46.14 22.44
CA GLY A 847 2.30 45.47 21.54
C GLY A 847 2.40 43.96 21.82
N GLN A 848 3.62 43.47 22.03
CA GLN A 848 3.89 42.06 22.30
C GLN A 848 3.74 41.64 23.77
N LEU A 849 3.52 42.57 24.71
CA LEU A 849 3.45 42.27 26.15
C LEU A 849 2.08 41.70 26.55
N VAL A 850 0.99 42.39 26.16
CA VAL A 850 -0.39 41.99 26.52
C VAL A 850 -1.08 41.32 25.32
N LYS A 851 -1.00 39.98 25.29
CA LYS A 851 -1.49 39.10 24.20
C LYS A 851 -2.68 38.23 24.63
N PRO A 852 -3.90 38.77 24.83
CA PRO A 852 -5.07 37.94 25.11
C PRO A 852 -5.39 37.04 23.92
N ARG A 853 -5.79 35.80 24.23
CA ARG A 853 -6.16 34.76 23.28
C ARG A 853 -7.55 34.26 23.63
N PHE A 854 -8.43 34.20 22.64
CA PHE A 854 -9.76 33.64 22.75
C PHE A 854 -9.86 32.46 21.79
N HIS A 855 -10.45 31.39 22.27
CA HIS A 855 -10.85 30.23 21.48
C HIS A 855 -12.38 30.14 21.59
N VAL A 856 -13.04 29.76 20.50
CA VAL A 856 -14.47 29.46 20.47
C VAL A 856 -14.63 28.19 19.65
N GLY A 857 -14.98 27.10 20.30
CA GLY A 857 -15.46 25.89 19.64
C GLY A 857 -16.83 26.13 19.01
N VAL A 858 -17.07 25.54 17.84
CA VAL A 858 -18.35 25.54 17.13
C VAL A 858 -18.65 24.12 16.71
N TYR A 859 -19.80 23.60 17.14
CA TYR A 859 -20.27 22.25 16.82
C TYR A 859 -21.74 22.33 16.39
N CYS A 860 -22.04 22.01 15.14
CA CYS A 860 -23.39 22.11 14.58
C CYS A 860 -23.88 20.78 14.03
N GLN A 861 -25.11 20.42 14.34
CA GLN A 861 -25.81 19.31 13.67
C GLN A 861 -26.58 19.85 12.46
N VAL A 862 -26.45 19.18 11.31
CA VAL A 862 -27.18 19.52 10.08
C VAL A 862 -27.55 18.28 9.29
N THR A 863 -28.81 18.17 8.88
CA THR A 863 -29.25 17.10 7.97
C THR A 863 -29.20 17.62 6.53
N MET A 864 -28.37 17.01 5.68
CA MET A 864 -28.36 17.28 4.24
C MET A 864 -29.50 16.50 3.56
N ASP A 865 -30.36 17.23 2.85
CA ASP A 865 -31.40 16.65 2.01
C ASP A 865 -30.98 16.75 0.53
N PRO A 866 -30.69 15.63 -0.16
CA PRO A 866 -30.27 15.63 -1.56
C PRO A 866 -31.31 16.21 -2.53
N ALA A 867 -32.59 16.20 -2.17
CA ALA A 867 -33.65 16.83 -2.96
C ALA A 867 -33.67 18.37 -2.79
N LYS A 868 -32.81 18.94 -1.94
CA LYS A 868 -32.75 20.37 -1.61
C LYS A 868 -31.34 20.98 -1.75
N LEU A 869 -30.49 20.41 -2.61
CA LEU A 869 -29.22 21.01 -3.00
C LEU A 869 -29.42 22.44 -3.54
N GLY A 870 -28.43 23.31 -3.33
CA GLY A 870 -28.48 24.74 -3.62
C GLY A 870 -29.31 25.58 -2.63
N SER A 871 -30.07 24.97 -1.70
CA SER A 871 -30.85 25.72 -0.71
C SER A 871 -30.09 25.95 0.61
N PRO A 872 -30.19 27.14 1.23
CA PRO A 872 -29.45 27.48 2.45
C PRO A 872 -30.17 26.97 3.71
N ILE A 873 -29.60 25.97 4.37
CA ILE A 873 -30.11 25.39 5.62
C ILE A 873 -29.70 26.27 6.80
N SER A 874 -30.65 26.73 7.62
CA SER A 874 -30.39 27.60 8.77
C SER A 874 -29.70 26.87 9.93
N LEU A 875 -28.56 27.42 10.39
CA LEU A 875 -27.76 26.88 11.50
C LEU A 875 -28.01 27.59 12.85
N LYS A 876 -28.86 28.62 12.89
CA LYS A 876 -29.01 29.52 14.06
C LYS A 876 -29.29 28.81 15.39
N ASN A 877 -30.05 27.72 15.37
CA ASN A 877 -30.51 26.99 16.57
C ASN A 877 -29.85 25.60 16.71
N SER A 878 -29.05 25.18 15.73
CA SER A 878 -28.52 23.80 15.63
C SER A 878 -27.06 23.67 16.06
N CYS A 879 -26.49 24.74 16.63
CA CYS A 879 -25.08 24.86 16.98
C CYS A 879 -24.87 25.09 18.47
N GLN A 880 -23.93 24.33 19.04
CA GLN A 880 -23.33 24.54 20.35
C GLN A 880 -22.02 25.34 20.20
N TYR A 881 -21.63 26.05 21.26
CA TYR A 881 -20.46 26.92 21.29
C TYR A 881 -19.73 26.74 22.64
N ASP A 882 -18.40 26.68 22.61
CA ASP A 882 -17.49 26.41 23.75
C ASP A 882 -16.42 27.51 23.89
#